data_AF-A0A7S3AAF0-F1
#
_entry.id   AF-A0A7S3AAF0-F1
#
_cell.length_a   1.000
_cell.length_b   1.000
_cell.length_c   1.000
_cell.angle_alpha   90.00
_cell.angle_beta   90.00
_cell.angle_gamma   90.00
#
_symmetry.space_group_name_H-M   'P 1'
#
loop_
_entity.id
_entity.type
_entity.pdbx_description
1 polymer ?
#
loop_
_entity_poly.entity_id
_entity_poly.type
_entity_poly.pdbx_seq_one_letter_code
_entity_poly.pdbx_strand_id
1 'polypeptide(L)'
;MNWLRGNSGDGEAEGAKEDVRQPSAPSGSNPISREEMIRRRNMRFANIGKAVQKEGNSTEAQQKDQPVAKKPAVEKNETPTAKEENVVATPKVVPKATRPPMSTEQLISASLSKILMSSLGKPVPKTTFLEDLTMDIKQELELGDEDPIYLSEANADRIIFERITKFPEVIEFLVDSFSRGVEELRRTKNEDIRRTAESTMNILALWVGRILASPEDFVSYPTSAARMAEWFALRLASRGVPFSLLESLVSNFEGQDETVSLSQILEPIFAYFADSNLKSNLMSPRLIPNLKGLSTLLSNKTIAQKFTESPRFLPKDRFKAGKDVKESLLGRILGVSLLDDTGLQAEFFPDPLNTSAAEVQSNIFSLRETLKAYWENVAKIFMCLFESGVTGRSAALDWVAVVSKLNGDRKKTYFNRDEVVGDGFILNLVVVMLKVCAPFAVPSSPKLEKIDPTYVLSDVRVDYSEETRLGVAAGSLERIEPGNSSSPRAAYRHVINLEPTDLVDENQVPLPRNPNGEDVVEVSSKFGFITETFYLTGSLLEIGYSSTYSLYGNTLMRINELRSQVDRVQSMGAGMGPLGGFREVMLKKLEKETLEEARRKLCYDVYLIENDQDDPDLISFAAASSSYLLRLLCFGKPPELPLSVPPSMKAAVQVEAMVDDIVNIMINSLRYDPEAVDRSVALIDNILTLSVVAINSPLHFKNPYLRSRLAELLWLMAPRTNGRYGKIWEGLEFVTADRMPCSVIVVGTGCEGTQHTKLLSNLILF
;
A
#
# COMPACT_ATOMS: atom_id res chain seq x y z
N MET A 1 -16.70 15.86 20.78
CA MET A 1 -15.84 14.76 21.28
C MET A 1 -16.63 13.91 22.27
N ASN A 2 -17.47 12.99 21.80
CA ASN A 2 -18.32 12.19 22.70
C ASN A 2 -17.52 11.16 23.53
N TRP A 3 -16.24 10.95 23.24
CA TRP A 3 -15.32 10.19 24.10
C TRP A 3 -14.66 11.05 25.20
N LEU A 4 -14.85 12.39 25.20
CA LEU A 4 -14.42 13.30 26.28
C LEU A 4 -15.50 13.50 27.36
N ARG A 5 -16.77 13.20 27.05
CA ARG A 5 -17.86 13.24 28.03
C ARG A 5 -18.20 11.81 28.41
N GLY A 6 -17.98 11.45 29.67
CA GLY A 6 -18.44 10.18 30.23
C GLY A 6 -19.93 10.00 29.92
N ASN A 7 -20.30 8.80 29.50
CA ASN A 7 -21.67 8.44 29.22
C ASN A 7 -22.43 8.38 30.56
N SER A 8 -22.95 9.51 31.01
CA SER A 8 -23.97 9.61 32.06
C SER A 8 -25.22 10.16 31.39
N GLY A 9 -26.25 9.32 31.28
CA GLY A 9 -27.49 9.69 30.59
C GLY A 9 -28.58 8.67 30.86
N ASP A 10 -29.22 8.87 32.00
CA ASP A 10 -30.48 8.27 32.42
C ASP A 10 -31.57 8.36 31.35
N GLY A 11 -32.51 7.41 31.40
CA GLY A 11 -33.63 7.36 30.47
C GLY A 11 -34.62 8.50 30.65
N GLU A 12 -35.19 8.95 29.55
CA GLU A 12 -36.47 9.64 29.53
C GLU A 12 -37.35 9.12 28.39
N ALA A 13 -38.63 9.02 28.71
CA ALA A 13 -39.67 8.30 28.00
C ALA A 13 -40.33 9.11 26.87
N GLU A 14 -40.91 8.32 25.95
CA GLU A 14 -42.01 8.54 25.02
C GLU A 14 -42.66 9.94 24.85
N GLY A 15 -42.95 10.25 23.59
CA GLY A 15 -44.24 10.87 23.22
C GLY A 15 -44.22 11.71 21.95
N ALA A 16 -44.70 11.17 20.83
CA ALA A 16 -45.62 11.84 19.89
C ALA A 16 -45.86 10.95 18.64
N LYS A 17 -47.13 10.57 18.45
CA LYS A 17 -47.65 9.93 17.23
C LYS A 17 -47.94 11.00 16.18
N GLU A 18 -47.47 10.81 14.95
CA GLU A 18 -48.04 11.48 13.77
C GLU A 18 -48.44 10.44 12.72
N ASP A 19 -49.75 10.42 12.45
CA ASP A 19 -50.43 9.64 11.41
C ASP A 19 -50.02 10.13 10.02
N VAL A 20 -49.44 9.23 9.20
CA VAL A 20 -49.36 9.44 7.74
C VAL A 20 -49.89 8.20 7.02
N ARG A 21 -50.98 8.44 6.29
CA ARG A 21 -51.78 7.47 5.52
C ARG A 21 -50.94 6.75 4.43
N GLN A 22 -51.05 5.43 4.37
CA GLN A 22 -50.59 4.61 3.24
C GLN A 22 -51.53 4.75 2.02
N PRO A 23 -51.00 4.80 0.78
CA PRO A 23 -51.78 4.46 -0.41
C PRO A 23 -51.58 2.98 -0.78
N SER A 24 -52.70 2.31 -1.02
CA SER A 24 -52.88 0.93 -1.45
C SER A 24 -52.18 0.60 -2.79
N ALA A 25 -51.57 -0.59 -2.87
CA ALA A 25 -50.98 -1.17 -4.07
C ALA A 25 -52.04 -1.72 -5.06
N PRO A 26 -51.82 -1.67 -6.39
CA PRO A 26 -52.54 -2.51 -7.33
C PRO A 26 -51.82 -3.85 -7.55
N SER A 27 -52.61 -4.91 -7.51
CA SER A 27 -52.25 -6.30 -7.77
C SER A 27 -51.98 -6.59 -9.25
N GLY A 28 -50.95 -7.39 -9.52
CA GLY A 28 -50.86 -8.29 -10.67
C GLY A 28 -49.88 -7.89 -11.78
N SER A 29 -48.77 -8.62 -11.91
CA SER A 29 -48.20 -9.01 -13.22
C SER A 29 -47.11 -10.09 -13.09
N ASN A 30 -47.05 -10.94 -14.10
CA ASN A 30 -46.24 -12.17 -14.30
C ASN A 30 -44.74 -12.07 -13.94
N PRO A 31 -44.07 -13.22 -13.67
CA PRO A 31 -42.65 -13.26 -13.31
C PRO A 31 -41.77 -12.66 -14.41
N ILE A 32 -40.98 -11.67 -14.00
CA ILE A 32 -40.02 -10.96 -14.85
C ILE A 32 -38.80 -11.87 -15.07
N SER A 33 -38.28 -11.94 -16.30
CA SER A 33 -37.08 -12.75 -16.59
C SER A 33 -35.84 -12.22 -15.86
N ARG A 34 -34.90 -13.12 -15.53
CA ARG A 34 -33.65 -12.82 -14.80
C ARG A 34 -32.85 -11.68 -15.44
N GLU A 35 -32.83 -11.59 -16.78
CA GLU A 35 -32.12 -10.56 -17.53
C GLU A 35 -32.78 -9.18 -17.43
N GLU A 36 -34.12 -9.13 -17.43
CA GLU A 36 -34.87 -7.88 -17.24
C GLU A 36 -34.78 -7.40 -15.78
N MET A 37 -34.64 -8.31 -14.82
CA MET A 37 -34.34 -8.00 -13.42
C MET A 37 -32.94 -7.38 -13.26
N ILE A 38 -31.91 -7.95 -13.89
CA ILE A 38 -30.54 -7.40 -13.88
C ILE A 38 -30.50 -6.01 -14.54
N ARG A 39 -31.24 -5.81 -15.65
CA ARG A 39 -31.35 -4.52 -16.33
C ARG A 39 -32.01 -3.46 -15.45
N ARG A 40 -33.12 -3.80 -14.78
CA ARG A 40 -33.83 -2.90 -13.85
C ARG A 40 -32.99 -2.59 -12.60
N ARG A 41 -32.22 -3.56 -12.12
CA ARG A 41 -31.26 -3.41 -11.03
C ARG A 41 -30.15 -2.42 -11.37
N ASN A 42 -29.53 -2.56 -12.55
CA ASN A 42 -28.48 -1.64 -13.01
C ASN A 42 -29.01 -0.21 -13.25
N MET A 43 -30.25 -0.07 -13.72
CA MET A 43 -30.92 1.24 -13.84
C MET A 43 -31.22 1.89 -12.48
N ARG A 44 -31.56 1.11 -11.44
CA ARG A 44 -31.77 1.62 -10.08
C ARG A 44 -30.45 2.06 -9.43
N PHE A 45 -29.37 1.32 -9.61
CA PHE A 45 -28.04 1.71 -9.12
C PHE A 45 -27.50 2.98 -9.79
N ALA A 46 -27.75 3.17 -11.09
CA ALA A 46 -27.43 4.43 -11.78
C ALA A 46 -28.24 5.63 -11.26
N ASN A 47 -29.45 5.40 -10.76
CA ASN A 47 -30.30 6.45 -10.20
C ASN A 47 -29.97 6.77 -8.73
N ILE A 48 -29.45 5.81 -7.96
CA ILE A 48 -28.95 6.02 -6.59
C ILE A 48 -27.64 6.84 -6.63
N GLY A 49 -26.74 6.58 -7.58
CA GLY A 49 -25.55 7.41 -7.80
C GLY A 49 -25.89 8.87 -8.18
N LYS A 50 -27.02 9.09 -8.86
CA LYS A 50 -27.55 10.44 -9.16
C LYS A 50 -28.28 11.10 -8.00
N ALA A 51 -28.78 10.33 -7.03
CA ALA A 51 -29.40 10.86 -5.81
C ALA A 51 -28.34 11.35 -4.82
N VAL A 52 -27.20 10.65 -4.71
CA VAL A 52 -26.06 11.07 -3.86
C VAL A 52 -25.37 12.33 -4.41
N GLN A 53 -25.32 12.53 -5.73
CA GLN A 53 -24.86 13.79 -6.31
C GLN A 53 -25.84 14.97 -6.15
N LYS A 54 -27.11 14.71 -5.84
CA LYS A 54 -28.15 15.75 -5.69
C LYS A 54 -28.22 16.36 -4.29
N GLU A 55 -27.68 15.70 -3.26
CA GLU A 55 -27.60 16.26 -1.90
C GLU A 55 -26.31 17.06 -1.64
N GLY A 56 -25.29 16.95 -2.51
CA GLY A 56 -24.06 17.73 -2.41
C GLY A 56 -24.06 19.09 -3.14
N ASN A 57 -25.13 19.45 -3.83
CA ASN A 57 -25.15 20.62 -4.73
C ASN A 57 -26.21 21.68 -4.39
N SER A 58 -26.59 21.80 -3.12
CA SER A 58 -27.43 22.90 -2.62
C SER A 58 -26.61 24.05 -2.03
N THR A 59 -25.60 24.51 -2.76
CA THR A 59 -25.07 25.88 -2.63
C THR A 59 -24.33 26.21 -3.92
N GLU A 60 -25.08 26.66 -4.94
CA GLU A 60 -24.66 27.59 -6.00
C GLU A 60 -25.68 27.55 -7.15
N ALA A 61 -26.66 28.46 -7.11
CA ALA A 61 -27.51 28.75 -8.25
C ALA A 61 -28.02 30.21 -8.23
N GLN A 62 -27.22 31.10 -8.82
CA GLN A 62 -27.62 32.32 -9.53
C GLN A 62 -26.55 32.44 -10.64
N GLN A 63 -26.75 32.48 -11.96
CA GLN A 63 -27.85 32.81 -12.87
C GLN A 63 -27.51 32.14 -14.23
N LYS A 64 -28.49 31.52 -14.93
CA LYS A 64 -29.05 31.87 -16.27
C LYS A 64 -28.03 32.24 -17.37
N ASP A 65 -28.11 31.84 -18.64
CA ASP A 65 -29.06 31.07 -19.46
C ASP A 65 -28.35 30.68 -20.78
N GLN A 66 -28.88 29.64 -21.43
CA GLN A 66 -28.52 28.94 -22.69
C GLN A 66 -28.46 29.80 -24.00
N PRO A 67 -28.25 29.23 -25.22
CA PRO A 67 -27.55 28.01 -25.65
C PRO A 67 -26.54 28.24 -26.82
N VAL A 68 -25.66 27.27 -27.06
CA VAL A 68 -24.92 27.11 -28.33
C VAL A 68 -25.18 25.71 -28.89
N ALA A 69 -25.58 25.62 -30.15
CA ALA A 69 -25.54 24.39 -30.92
C ALA A 69 -25.04 24.61 -32.36
N LYS A 70 -23.94 23.91 -32.64
CA LYS A 70 -23.56 23.20 -33.88
C LYS A 70 -23.17 24.00 -35.14
N LYS A 71 -21.91 23.77 -35.53
CA LYS A 71 -21.32 23.90 -36.89
C LYS A 71 -22.14 23.12 -37.94
N PRO A 72 -22.06 23.47 -39.25
CA PRO A 72 -20.98 22.92 -40.10
C PRO A 72 -20.42 23.86 -41.20
N ALA A 73 -19.13 23.63 -41.50
CA ALA A 73 -18.38 23.63 -42.77
C ALA A 73 -18.74 24.54 -43.99
N VAL A 74 -17.65 24.85 -44.73
CA VAL A 74 -17.51 24.97 -46.21
C VAL A 74 -17.19 26.37 -46.81
N GLU A 75 -16.06 26.38 -47.55
CA GLU A 75 -15.61 27.10 -48.76
C GLU A 75 -15.58 28.64 -48.95
N LYS A 76 -14.38 29.06 -49.39
CA LYS A 76 -13.97 29.96 -50.50
C LYS A 76 -14.99 30.96 -51.10
N ASN A 77 -14.56 32.23 -51.20
CA ASN A 77 -14.41 33.04 -52.45
C ASN A 77 -14.00 34.47 -52.05
N GLU A 78 -12.82 34.96 -52.47
CA GLU A 78 -12.57 35.78 -53.67
C GLU A 78 -13.25 37.17 -53.70
N THR A 79 -12.44 38.21 -53.36
CA THR A 79 -12.26 39.57 -54.00
C THR A 79 -13.48 40.46 -54.33
N PRO A 80 -13.32 41.75 -54.75
CA PRO A 80 -12.25 42.76 -54.65
C PRO A 80 -12.80 44.09 -54.02
N THR A 81 -12.09 45.19 -53.74
CA THR A 81 -11.58 46.29 -54.62
C THR A 81 -11.46 47.48 -53.62
N ALA A 82 -10.29 48.06 -53.31
CA ALA A 82 -9.50 49.05 -54.05
C ALA A 82 -9.69 50.49 -53.52
N LYS A 83 -8.54 51.21 -53.46
CA LYS A 83 -8.32 52.67 -53.35
C LYS A 83 -8.30 53.24 -51.91
N GLU A 84 -7.37 54.11 -51.51
CA GLU A 84 -6.36 54.90 -52.23
C GLU A 84 -5.24 55.36 -51.25
N GLU A 85 -4.08 55.61 -51.86
CA GLU A 85 -2.79 56.15 -51.41
C GLU A 85 -2.77 57.24 -50.30
N ASN A 86 -1.77 57.17 -49.40
CA ASN A 86 -0.62 58.10 -49.48
C ASN A 86 0.57 57.73 -48.57
N VAL A 87 1.75 58.11 -49.06
CA VAL A 87 3.10 57.62 -48.76
C VAL A 87 3.81 58.47 -47.69
N VAL A 88 4.51 57.83 -46.73
CA VAL A 88 5.75 58.36 -46.11
C VAL A 88 6.71 57.19 -45.82
N ALA A 89 7.99 57.40 -46.16
CA ALA A 89 9.04 56.41 -46.36
C ALA A 89 9.52 55.64 -45.10
N THR A 90 9.82 54.36 -45.29
CA THR A 90 10.58 53.50 -44.36
C THR A 90 12.06 53.41 -44.77
N PRO A 91 13.01 53.35 -43.81
CA PRO A 91 14.42 53.15 -44.11
C PRO A 91 14.70 51.69 -44.53
N LYS A 92 15.59 51.53 -45.52
CA LYS A 92 16.04 50.26 -46.09
C LYS A 92 16.47 49.26 -45.00
N VAL A 93 15.76 48.13 -44.89
CA VAL A 93 16.25 46.93 -44.20
C VAL A 93 17.27 46.26 -45.10
N VAL A 94 18.53 46.22 -44.67
CA VAL A 94 19.59 45.41 -45.27
C VAL A 94 19.23 43.93 -45.09
N PRO A 95 19.28 43.07 -46.14
CA PRO A 95 19.00 41.65 -45.99
C PRO A 95 20.08 41.01 -45.11
N LYS A 96 19.67 40.32 -44.05
CA LYS A 96 20.52 39.44 -43.24
C LYS A 96 21.15 38.41 -44.19
N ALA A 97 22.47 38.46 -44.35
CA ALA A 97 23.23 37.47 -45.11
C ALA A 97 22.85 36.06 -44.64
N THR A 98 22.32 35.25 -45.55
CA THR A 98 22.17 33.80 -45.36
C THR A 98 23.56 33.22 -45.11
N ARG A 99 23.80 32.76 -43.87
CA ARG A 99 25.04 32.03 -43.55
C ARG A 99 25.18 30.83 -44.51
N PRO A 100 26.39 30.53 -44.98
CA PRO A 100 26.63 29.33 -45.79
C PRO A 100 26.14 28.08 -45.03
N PRO A 101 25.68 27.02 -45.74
CA PRO A 101 25.29 25.77 -45.10
C PRO A 101 26.48 25.22 -44.31
N MET A 102 26.25 24.92 -43.02
CA MET A 102 27.29 24.34 -42.16
C MET A 102 27.68 22.95 -42.67
N SER A 103 28.98 22.62 -42.62
CA SER A 103 29.44 21.25 -42.88
C SER A 103 28.95 20.29 -41.80
N THR A 104 28.95 18.99 -42.09
CA THR A 104 28.58 17.95 -41.11
C THR A 104 29.44 18.04 -39.84
N GLU A 105 30.75 18.27 -39.99
CA GLU A 105 31.68 18.48 -38.86
C GLU A 105 31.33 19.70 -38.01
N GLN A 106 30.91 20.81 -38.63
CA GLN A 106 30.45 22.00 -37.91
C GLN A 106 29.15 21.75 -37.15
N LEU A 107 28.24 20.95 -37.72
CA LEU A 107 27.00 20.57 -37.06
C LEU A 107 27.25 19.63 -35.87
N ILE A 108 28.13 18.64 -36.03
CA ILE A 108 28.56 17.75 -34.93
C ILE A 108 29.24 18.57 -33.83
N SER A 109 30.16 19.45 -34.20
CA SER A 109 30.86 20.32 -33.24
C SER A 109 29.91 21.25 -32.49
N ALA A 110 28.92 21.82 -33.17
CA ALA A 110 27.90 22.66 -32.55
C ALA A 110 27.00 21.85 -31.60
N SER A 111 26.71 20.60 -31.94
CA SER A 111 25.95 19.69 -31.09
C SER A 111 26.73 19.31 -29.83
N LEU A 112 27.97 18.84 -29.98
CA LEU A 112 28.85 18.52 -28.85
C LEU A 112 29.14 19.72 -27.96
N SER A 113 29.29 20.91 -28.53
CA SER A 113 29.47 22.15 -27.75
C SER A 113 28.25 22.46 -26.89
N LYS A 114 27.02 22.15 -27.34
CA LYS A 114 25.81 22.26 -26.50
C LYS A 114 25.75 21.18 -25.42
N ILE A 115 26.11 19.94 -25.75
CA ILE A 115 26.08 18.81 -24.81
C ILE A 115 27.08 19.05 -23.67
N LEU A 116 28.34 19.32 -24.02
CA LEU A 116 29.45 19.47 -23.09
C LEU A 116 29.64 20.90 -22.59
N MET A 117 28.82 21.86 -23.03
CA MET A 117 28.95 23.28 -22.66
C MET A 117 30.40 23.80 -22.78
N SER A 118 31.13 23.30 -23.77
CA SER A 118 32.57 23.53 -23.97
C SER A 118 32.85 23.94 -25.41
N SER A 119 33.91 24.70 -25.63
CA SER A 119 34.35 25.14 -26.96
C SER A 119 35.85 24.99 -27.15
N LEU A 120 36.24 24.64 -28.39
CA LEU A 120 37.61 24.59 -28.89
C LEU A 120 37.80 25.63 -29.99
N GLY A 121 39.04 26.11 -30.18
CA GLY A 121 39.41 27.03 -31.24
C GLY A 121 39.03 28.50 -30.98
N LYS A 122 37.75 28.82 -30.77
CA LYS A 122 37.29 30.18 -30.45
C LYS A 122 36.28 30.17 -29.29
N PRO A 123 36.30 31.17 -28.39
CA PRO A 123 35.33 31.27 -27.30
C PRO A 123 33.89 31.36 -27.82
N VAL A 124 33.04 30.42 -27.42
CA VAL A 124 31.59 30.46 -27.71
C VAL A 124 30.83 30.98 -26.49
N PRO A 125 29.89 31.94 -26.63
CA PRO A 125 29.14 32.47 -25.51
C PRO A 125 28.43 31.38 -24.70
N LYS A 126 28.50 31.48 -23.36
CA LYS A 126 27.93 30.52 -22.40
C LYS A 126 28.58 29.14 -22.38
N THR A 127 29.73 28.95 -23.04
CA THR A 127 30.52 27.72 -22.96
C THR A 127 31.85 27.99 -22.27
N THR A 128 32.46 26.95 -21.70
CA THR A 128 33.84 27.01 -21.22
C THR A 128 34.79 26.83 -22.40
N PHE A 129 35.65 27.82 -22.63
CA PHE A 129 36.73 27.71 -23.59
C PHE A 129 37.90 26.94 -22.98
N LEU A 130 38.34 25.87 -23.64
CA LEU A 130 39.45 25.02 -23.19
C LEU A 130 40.72 25.41 -23.96
N GLU A 131 41.39 26.46 -23.49
CA GLU A 131 42.55 27.06 -24.16
C GLU A 131 43.73 26.10 -24.23
N ASP A 132 44.13 25.52 -23.10
CA ASP A 132 45.24 24.56 -23.03
C ASP A 132 44.99 23.35 -23.93
N LEU A 133 43.79 22.76 -23.87
CA LEU A 133 43.42 21.64 -24.76
C LEU A 133 43.49 22.00 -26.23
N THR A 134 43.05 23.23 -26.55
CA THR A 134 43.05 23.73 -27.93
C THR A 134 44.50 23.82 -28.43
N MET A 135 45.42 24.34 -27.60
CA MET A 135 46.84 24.41 -27.94
C MET A 135 47.45 23.01 -28.13
N ASP A 136 47.17 22.08 -27.22
CA ASP A 136 47.68 20.71 -27.29
C ASP A 136 47.20 19.98 -28.56
N ILE A 137 45.92 20.09 -28.90
CA ILE A 137 45.35 19.46 -30.10
C ILE A 137 45.90 20.10 -31.38
N LYS A 138 46.10 21.43 -31.41
CA LYS A 138 46.72 22.09 -32.58
C LYS A 138 48.14 21.60 -32.80
N GLN A 139 48.91 21.49 -31.72
CA GLN A 139 50.29 21.03 -31.77
C GLN A 139 50.38 19.59 -32.27
N GLU A 140 49.50 18.70 -31.79
CA GLU A 140 49.45 17.29 -32.20
C GLU A 140 49.06 17.10 -33.67
N LEU A 141 48.17 17.95 -34.18
CA LEU A 141 47.68 17.89 -35.57
C LEU A 141 48.47 18.78 -36.54
N GLU A 142 49.56 19.41 -36.08
CA GLU A 142 50.38 20.37 -36.86
C GLU A 142 49.55 21.50 -37.51
N LEU A 143 48.51 21.96 -36.82
CA LEU A 143 47.61 23.03 -37.26
C LEU A 143 48.13 24.42 -36.86
N GLY A 144 47.96 25.41 -37.74
CA GLY A 144 48.27 26.81 -37.48
C GLY A 144 47.28 27.52 -36.54
N ASP A 145 47.63 28.72 -36.09
CA ASP A 145 46.81 29.50 -35.14
C ASP A 145 45.42 29.86 -35.69
N GLU A 146 45.27 29.99 -37.01
CA GLU A 146 43.98 30.32 -37.65
C GLU A 146 43.23 29.07 -38.16
N ASP A 147 43.82 27.88 -38.06
CA ASP A 147 43.16 26.66 -38.55
C ASP A 147 41.99 26.27 -37.64
N PRO A 148 40.84 25.87 -38.24
CA PRO A 148 39.64 25.54 -37.48
C PRO A 148 39.80 24.21 -36.74
N ILE A 149 39.41 24.19 -35.46
CA ILE A 149 39.24 22.95 -34.69
C ILE A 149 37.77 22.74 -34.39
N TYR A 150 37.33 21.50 -34.59
CA TYR A 150 35.98 21.06 -34.32
C TYR A 150 35.94 20.07 -33.15
N LEU A 151 34.88 20.15 -32.35
CA LEU A 151 34.56 19.08 -31.39
C LEU A 151 34.08 17.87 -32.18
N SER A 152 34.60 16.69 -31.83
CA SER A 152 34.31 15.43 -32.49
C SER A 152 34.28 14.27 -31.48
N GLU A 153 33.89 13.09 -31.94
CA GLU A 153 33.95 11.87 -31.12
C GLU A 153 35.36 11.61 -30.58
N ALA A 154 36.39 11.87 -31.39
CA ALA A 154 37.79 11.57 -31.07
C ALA A 154 38.36 12.41 -29.90
N ASN A 155 37.83 13.61 -29.67
CA ASN A 155 38.29 14.49 -28.59
C ASN A 155 37.29 14.62 -27.43
N ALA A 156 36.14 13.95 -27.48
CA ALA A 156 35.11 14.01 -26.45
C ALA A 156 35.63 13.61 -25.06
N ASP A 157 36.39 12.50 -24.98
CA ASP A 157 36.94 12.03 -23.70
C ASP A 157 37.97 13.01 -23.10
N ARG A 158 38.87 13.57 -23.94
CA ARG A 158 39.85 14.58 -23.51
C ARG A 158 39.17 15.85 -22.99
N ILE A 159 38.12 16.30 -23.66
CA ILE A 159 37.31 17.46 -23.24
C ILE A 159 36.68 17.19 -21.87
N ILE A 160 36.07 16.02 -21.69
CA ILE A 160 35.44 15.63 -20.42
C ILE A 160 36.50 15.55 -19.32
N PHE A 161 37.63 14.90 -19.58
CA PHE A 161 38.74 14.77 -18.64
C PHE A 161 39.26 16.14 -18.16
N GLU A 162 39.45 17.08 -19.08
CA GLU A 162 39.89 18.43 -18.72
C GLU A 162 38.84 19.18 -17.88
N ARG A 163 37.56 19.01 -18.21
CA ARG A 163 36.45 19.61 -17.46
C ARG A 163 36.38 19.09 -16.03
N ILE A 164 36.59 17.78 -15.81
CA ILE A 164 36.50 17.19 -14.46
C ILE A 164 37.75 17.41 -13.61
N THR A 165 38.90 17.67 -14.23
CA THR A 165 40.16 17.91 -13.52
C THR A 165 40.35 19.37 -13.14
N LYS A 166 39.93 20.32 -14.00
CA LYS A 166 40.17 21.75 -13.79
C LYS A 166 39.05 22.49 -13.07
N PHE A 167 37.85 21.92 -12.97
CA PHE A 167 36.66 22.60 -12.44
C PHE A 167 35.98 21.82 -11.31
N PRO A 168 35.38 22.51 -10.32
CA PRO A 168 34.86 21.85 -9.12
C PRO A 168 33.48 21.20 -9.28
N GLU A 169 32.60 21.66 -10.19
CA GLU A 169 31.25 21.11 -10.38
C GLU A 169 31.25 19.82 -11.24
N VAL A 170 32.09 18.86 -10.86
CA VAL A 170 32.42 17.67 -11.66
C VAL A 170 31.18 16.83 -11.96
N ILE A 171 30.45 16.39 -10.94
CA ILE A 171 29.35 15.46 -11.11
C ILE A 171 28.10 16.14 -11.67
N GLU A 172 27.83 17.40 -11.27
CA GLU A 172 26.82 18.25 -11.89
C GLU A 172 27.06 18.37 -13.39
N PHE A 173 28.29 18.67 -13.78
CA PHE A 173 28.69 18.81 -15.17
C PHE A 173 28.40 17.52 -15.95
N LEU A 174 28.80 16.36 -15.44
CA LEU A 174 28.63 15.08 -16.13
C LEU A 174 27.14 14.72 -16.31
N VAL A 175 26.35 14.78 -15.23
CA VAL A 175 24.93 14.42 -15.26
C VAL A 175 24.11 15.42 -16.09
N ASP A 176 24.41 16.72 -15.97
CA ASP A 176 23.73 17.75 -16.77
C ASP A 176 24.14 17.66 -18.25
N SER A 177 25.40 17.29 -18.56
CA SER A 177 25.84 17.03 -19.94
C SER A 177 25.11 15.83 -20.54
N PHE A 178 24.99 14.74 -19.77
CA PHE A 178 24.23 13.57 -20.21
C PHE A 178 22.76 13.93 -20.47
N SER A 179 22.15 14.72 -19.59
CA SER A 179 20.77 15.22 -19.75
C SER A 179 20.61 16.07 -21.02
N ARG A 180 21.59 16.92 -21.34
CA ARG A 180 21.61 17.68 -22.60
C ARG A 180 21.77 16.77 -23.81
N GLY A 181 22.56 15.70 -23.70
CA GLY A 181 22.67 14.67 -24.73
C GLY A 181 21.33 14.00 -25.04
N VAL A 182 20.57 13.60 -24.00
CA VAL A 182 19.21 13.04 -24.16
C VAL A 182 18.28 14.01 -24.90
N GLU A 183 18.34 15.30 -24.57
CA GLU A 183 17.54 16.31 -25.25
C GLU A 183 17.97 16.51 -26.71
N GLU A 184 19.27 16.47 -27.00
CA GLU A 184 19.80 16.57 -28.36
C GLU A 184 19.37 15.35 -29.21
N LEU A 185 19.39 14.14 -28.65
CA LEU A 185 18.90 12.92 -29.31
C LEU A 185 17.40 12.97 -29.63
N ARG A 186 16.60 13.70 -28.82
CA ARG A 186 15.18 13.94 -29.10
C ARG A 186 14.96 14.92 -30.26
N ARG A 187 15.87 15.87 -30.45
CA ARG A 187 15.73 16.96 -31.42
C ARG A 187 16.31 16.62 -32.79
N THR A 188 17.45 15.95 -32.82
CA THR A 188 18.17 15.67 -34.06
C THR A 188 17.51 14.53 -34.85
N LYS A 189 17.48 14.68 -36.17
CA LYS A 189 17.18 13.61 -37.13
C LYS A 189 18.41 13.18 -37.94
N ASN A 190 19.55 13.83 -37.70
CA ASN A 190 20.79 13.54 -38.39
C ASN A 190 21.50 12.39 -37.66
N GLU A 191 21.78 11.32 -38.39
CA GLU A 191 22.34 10.07 -37.85
C GLU A 191 23.77 10.22 -37.33
N ASP A 192 24.59 11.06 -37.98
CA ASP A 192 25.97 11.31 -37.55
C ASP A 192 26.01 12.06 -36.22
N ILE A 193 25.14 13.07 -36.06
CA ILE A 193 24.96 13.79 -34.79
C ILE A 193 24.45 12.82 -33.72
N ARG A 194 23.47 11.97 -34.08
CA ARG A 194 22.88 10.99 -33.17
C ARG A 194 23.93 10.03 -32.63
N ARG A 195 24.69 9.38 -33.53
CA ARG A 195 25.79 8.47 -33.20
C ARG A 195 26.84 9.14 -32.31
N THR A 196 27.25 10.36 -32.65
CA THR A 196 28.28 11.08 -31.88
C THR A 196 27.79 11.46 -30.49
N ALA A 197 26.52 11.87 -30.37
CA ALA A 197 25.89 12.17 -29.09
C ALA A 197 25.74 10.90 -28.23
N GLU A 198 25.31 9.78 -28.80
CA GLU A 198 25.23 8.48 -28.10
C GLU A 198 26.62 8.03 -27.59
N SER A 199 27.66 8.13 -28.41
CA SER A 199 29.04 7.83 -28.02
C SER A 199 29.54 8.72 -26.88
N THR A 200 29.30 10.04 -26.99
CA THR A 200 29.67 11.02 -25.94
C THR A 200 28.92 10.76 -24.64
N MET A 201 27.62 10.43 -24.72
CA MET A 201 26.81 10.07 -23.56
C MET A 201 27.33 8.80 -22.88
N ASN A 202 27.81 7.82 -23.64
CA ASN A 202 28.42 6.63 -23.07
C ASN A 202 29.70 6.98 -22.28
N ILE A 203 30.57 7.81 -22.84
CA ILE A 203 31.79 8.30 -22.16
C ILE A 203 31.41 9.04 -20.86
N LEU A 204 30.40 9.92 -20.92
CA LEU A 204 29.88 10.61 -19.73
C LEU A 204 29.39 9.63 -18.65
N ALA A 205 28.66 8.57 -19.04
CA ALA A 205 28.18 7.55 -18.11
C ALA A 205 29.33 6.76 -17.45
N LEU A 206 30.39 6.44 -18.21
CA LEU A 206 31.60 5.81 -17.68
C LEU A 206 32.27 6.69 -16.61
N TRP A 207 32.41 7.99 -16.88
CA TRP A 207 32.96 8.94 -15.90
C TRP A 207 32.06 9.07 -14.66
N VAL A 208 30.73 9.13 -14.84
CA VAL A 208 29.79 9.14 -13.71
C VAL A 208 29.97 7.90 -12.84
N GLY A 209 30.00 6.71 -13.43
CA GLY A 209 30.13 5.46 -12.67
C GLY A 209 31.45 5.36 -11.90
N ARG A 210 32.56 5.75 -12.53
CA ARG A 210 33.89 5.77 -11.87
C ARG A 210 33.94 6.72 -10.68
N ILE A 211 33.39 7.93 -10.82
CA ILE A 211 33.36 8.92 -9.74
C ILE A 211 32.43 8.50 -8.61
N LEU A 212 31.31 7.84 -8.93
CA LEU A 212 30.41 7.33 -7.90
C LEU A 212 31.03 6.17 -7.12
N ALA A 213 31.84 5.33 -7.77
CA ALA A 213 32.52 4.20 -7.14
C ALA A 213 33.72 4.60 -6.29
N SER A 214 34.58 5.47 -6.83
CA SER A 214 35.87 5.83 -6.22
C SER A 214 36.16 7.33 -6.36
N PRO A 215 35.39 8.22 -5.70
CA PRO A 215 35.59 9.67 -5.82
C PRO A 215 36.95 10.12 -5.27
N GLU A 216 37.54 9.39 -4.32
CA GLU A 216 38.87 9.66 -3.76
C GLU A 216 40.01 9.59 -4.78
N ASP A 217 39.84 8.90 -5.91
CA ASP A 217 40.86 8.82 -6.96
C ASP A 217 41.02 10.16 -7.72
N PHE A 218 40.08 11.10 -7.54
CA PHE A 218 40.06 12.39 -8.21
C PHE A 218 40.63 13.48 -7.29
N VAL A 219 41.93 13.79 -7.46
CA VAL A 219 42.68 14.78 -6.65
C VAL A 219 42.03 16.17 -6.66
N SER A 220 41.39 16.57 -7.76
CA SER A 220 40.66 17.83 -7.90
C SER A 220 39.35 17.87 -7.10
N TYR A 221 38.86 16.73 -6.61
CA TYR A 221 37.56 16.57 -5.99
C TYR A 221 37.61 15.62 -4.77
N PRO A 222 38.29 15.99 -3.67
CA PRO A 222 38.42 15.12 -2.48
C PRO A 222 37.08 15.00 -1.74
N THR A 223 36.27 14.04 -2.16
CA THR A 223 34.94 13.74 -1.61
C THR A 223 34.83 12.25 -1.30
N SER A 224 34.02 11.89 -0.32
CA SER A 224 33.78 10.48 0.01
C SER A 224 32.65 9.87 -0.82
N ALA A 225 32.68 8.57 -1.04
CA ALA A 225 31.58 7.82 -1.68
C ALA A 225 30.21 8.10 -1.02
N ALA A 226 30.16 8.30 0.30
CA ALA A 226 28.94 8.65 1.01
C ALA A 226 28.36 10.02 0.62
N ARG A 227 29.22 11.04 0.42
CA ARG A 227 28.78 12.37 -0.03
C ARG A 227 28.36 12.35 -1.49
N MET A 228 29.00 11.53 -2.33
CA MET A 228 28.58 11.32 -3.71
C MET A 228 27.24 10.60 -3.81
N ALA A 229 27.04 9.57 -2.99
CA ALA A 229 25.77 8.88 -2.87
C ALA A 229 24.65 9.83 -2.42
N GLU A 230 24.92 10.68 -1.43
CA GLU A 230 23.99 11.74 -1.02
C GLU A 230 23.64 12.67 -2.19
N TRP A 231 24.64 13.19 -2.89
CA TRP A 231 24.42 14.09 -4.01
C TRP A 231 23.55 13.42 -5.10
N PHE A 232 23.89 12.18 -5.47
CA PHE A 232 23.18 11.43 -6.52
C PHE A 232 21.74 11.12 -6.11
N ALA A 233 21.52 10.73 -4.85
CA ALA A 233 20.19 10.49 -4.30
C ALA A 233 19.33 11.76 -4.26
N LEU A 234 19.91 12.88 -3.83
CA LEU A 234 19.23 14.19 -3.84
C LEU A 234 18.91 14.64 -5.27
N ARG A 235 19.79 14.35 -6.24
CA ARG A 235 19.53 14.63 -7.66
C ARG A 235 18.36 13.82 -8.20
N LEU A 236 18.33 12.52 -7.90
CA LEU A 236 17.20 11.62 -8.20
C LEU A 236 15.88 12.16 -7.62
N ALA A 237 15.92 12.67 -6.39
CA ALA A 237 14.75 13.16 -5.67
C ALA A 237 14.19 14.50 -6.17
N SER A 238 15.05 15.40 -6.69
CA SER A 238 14.69 16.83 -6.91
C SER A 238 14.62 17.28 -8.36
N ARG A 239 15.56 16.83 -9.21
CA ARG A 239 15.71 17.32 -10.61
C ARG A 239 15.62 16.21 -11.64
N GLY A 240 15.53 14.95 -11.18
CA GLY A 240 15.55 13.77 -12.01
C GLY A 240 16.96 13.42 -12.49
N VAL A 241 17.22 12.13 -12.57
CA VAL A 241 18.33 11.55 -13.33
C VAL A 241 17.71 10.87 -14.55
N PRO A 242 18.20 11.10 -15.78
CA PRO A 242 17.66 10.43 -16.95
C PRO A 242 17.68 8.92 -16.78
N PHE A 243 16.57 8.24 -17.05
CA PHE A 243 16.49 6.78 -16.91
C PHE A 243 17.55 6.08 -17.77
N SER A 244 17.84 6.63 -18.96
CA SER A 244 18.91 6.14 -19.83
C SER A 244 20.31 6.23 -19.23
N LEU A 245 20.56 7.13 -18.26
CA LEU A 245 21.83 7.13 -17.52
C LEU A 245 21.92 5.91 -16.61
N LEU A 246 20.81 5.53 -15.95
CA LEU A 246 20.77 4.31 -15.15
C LEU A 246 21.00 3.07 -16.03
N GLU A 247 20.41 3.04 -17.23
CA GLU A 247 20.64 1.98 -18.21
C GLU A 247 22.12 1.93 -18.65
N SER A 248 22.74 3.08 -18.95
CA SER A 248 24.18 3.14 -19.27
C SER A 248 25.06 2.67 -18.10
N LEU A 249 24.74 3.05 -16.86
CA LEU A 249 25.48 2.59 -15.69
C LEU A 249 25.39 1.06 -15.53
N VAL A 250 24.20 0.47 -15.74
CA VAL A 250 24.05 -0.98 -15.70
C VAL A 250 24.84 -1.63 -16.83
N SER A 251 24.66 -1.17 -18.08
CA SER A 251 25.30 -1.77 -19.25
C SER A 251 26.83 -1.71 -19.20
N ASN A 252 27.39 -0.67 -18.59
CA ASN A 252 28.83 -0.52 -18.48
C ASN A 252 29.37 -1.36 -17.31
N PHE A 253 28.79 -1.25 -16.10
CA PHE A 253 29.42 -1.76 -14.87
C PHE A 253 28.91 -3.13 -14.38
N GLU A 254 28.00 -3.80 -15.09
CA GLU A 254 27.51 -5.14 -14.71
C GLU A 254 28.52 -6.27 -15.00
N GLY A 255 29.46 -6.06 -15.92
CA GLY A 255 30.45 -7.06 -16.35
C GLY A 255 31.46 -7.45 -15.26
N GLN A 256 31.98 -8.70 -15.33
CA GLN A 256 32.96 -9.22 -14.37
C GLN A 256 34.40 -8.72 -14.60
N ASP A 257 34.69 -8.16 -15.78
CA ASP A 257 36.05 -7.77 -16.20
C ASP A 257 36.39 -6.29 -15.93
N GLU A 258 35.51 -5.54 -15.25
CA GLU A 258 35.76 -4.13 -14.94
C GLU A 258 36.48 -3.94 -13.60
N THR A 259 37.36 -2.93 -13.54
CA THR A 259 38.04 -2.54 -12.29
C THR A 259 37.08 -2.01 -11.23
N VAL A 260 35.89 -1.56 -11.66
CA VAL A 260 34.81 -1.04 -10.84
C VAL A 260 33.56 -1.88 -11.12
N SER A 261 32.93 -2.39 -10.06
CA SER A 261 31.67 -3.13 -10.19
C SER A 261 30.45 -2.24 -9.96
N LEU A 262 29.33 -2.59 -10.58
CA LEU A 262 28.05 -1.93 -10.34
C LEU A 262 27.66 -1.93 -8.85
N SER A 263 28.01 -2.97 -8.10
CA SER A 263 27.76 -3.03 -6.65
C SER A 263 28.53 -1.97 -5.86
N GLN A 264 29.78 -1.65 -6.23
CA GLN A 264 30.55 -0.58 -5.59
C GLN A 264 29.89 0.80 -5.78
N ILE A 265 29.24 1.02 -6.93
CA ILE A 265 28.48 2.24 -7.21
C ILE A 265 27.19 2.28 -6.38
N LEU A 266 26.45 1.17 -6.34
CA LEU A 266 25.09 1.14 -5.79
C LEU A 266 25.02 1.02 -4.26
N GLU A 267 25.94 0.30 -3.61
CA GLU A 267 25.88 0.06 -2.16
C GLU A 267 25.88 1.36 -1.33
N PRO A 268 26.76 2.36 -1.60
CA PRO A 268 26.70 3.65 -0.91
C PRO A 268 25.38 4.40 -1.14
N ILE A 269 24.78 4.28 -2.33
CA ILE A 269 23.50 4.91 -2.68
C ILE A 269 22.35 4.25 -1.91
N PHE A 270 22.31 2.92 -1.86
CA PHE A 270 21.33 2.16 -1.08
C PHE A 270 21.45 2.48 0.41
N ALA A 271 22.68 2.53 0.92
CA ALA A 271 22.99 2.94 2.28
C ALA A 271 22.45 4.35 2.58
N TYR A 272 22.68 5.33 1.72
CA TYR A 272 22.18 6.69 1.91
C TYR A 272 20.65 6.74 2.01
N PHE A 273 19.93 6.09 1.09
CA PHE A 273 18.46 6.09 1.14
C PHE A 273 17.93 5.43 2.42
N ALA A 274 18.55 4.35 2.88
CA ALA A 274 18.13 3.68 4.11
C ALA A 274 18.50 4.49 5.36
N ASP A 275 19.73 5.01 5.45
CA ASP A 275 20.25 5.67 6.65
C ASP A 275 19.74 7.12 6.80
N SER A 276 19.40 7.80 5.71
CA SER A 276 18.75 9.12 5.75
C SER A 276 17.36 9.05 6.39
N ASN A 277 16.63 7.93 6.21
CA ASN A 277 15.33 7.71 6.81
C ASN A 277 15.39 7.51 8.33
N LEU A 278 16.52 7.03 8.88
CA LEU A 278 16.69 6.92 10.33
C LEU A 278 16.77 8.28 11.03
N LYS A 279 17.13 9.33 10.29
CA LYS A 279 17.29 10.69 10.80
C LYS A 279 16.11 11.59 10.48
N SER A 280 15.11 11.09 9.74
CA SER A 280 13.90 11.81 9.39
C SER A 280 12.72 11.34 10.23
N ASN A 281 11.78 12.25 10.48
CA ASN A 281 10.44 11.90 10.97
C ASN A 281 9.43 11.97 9.82
N LEU A 282 8.18 11.59 10.12
CA LEU A 282 7.09 11.55 9.14
C LEU A 282 6.90 12.88 8.40
N MET A 283 7.08 14.01 9.07
CA MET A 283 6.87 15.35 8.51
C MET A 283 8.13 15.96 7.87
N SER A 284 9.20 15.19 7.75
CA SER A 284 10.43 15.68 7.13
C SER A 284 10.20 16.00 5.65
N PRO A 285 10.58 17.21 5.17
CA PRO A 285 10.40 17.59 3.77
C PRO A 285 11.26 16.75 2.81
N ARG A 286 12.25 16.01 3.33
CA ARG A 286 13.12 15.11 2.54
C ARG A 286 12.58 13.69 2.42
N LEU A 287 11.64 13.27 3.28
CA LEU A 287 11.17 11.88 3.32
C LEU A 287 10.55 11.46 1.99
N ILE A 288 9.48 12.14 1.55
CA ILE A 288 8.77 11.78 0.32
C ILE A 288 9.68 11.91 -0.93
N PRO A 289 10.46 12.99 -1.12
CA PRO A 289 11.42 13.05 -2.22
C PRO A 289 12.44 11.91 -2.22
N ASN A 290 12.97 11.51 -1.06
CA ASN A 290 13.91 10.39 -0.96
C ASN A 290 13.25 9.06 -1.35
N LEU A 291 12.04 8.79 -0.91
CA LEU A 291 11.30 7.58 -1.32
C LEU A 291 11.00 7.58 -2.82
N LYS A 292 10.64 8.73 -3.40
CA LYS A 292 10.47 8.89 -4.85
C LYS A 292 11.77 8.62 -5.60
N GLY A 293 12.89 9.18 -5.13
CA GLY A 293 14.23 8.95 -5.68
C GLY A 293 14.61 7.48 -5.67
N LEU A 294 14.39 6.78 -4.54
CA LEU A 294 14.64 5.35 -4.41
C LEU A 294 13.74 4.53 -5.34
N SER A 295 12.43 4.83 -5.41
CA SER A 295 11.52 4.15 -6.35
C SER A 295 11.91 4.34 -7.81
N THR A 296 12.53 5.49 -8.14
CA THR A 296 13.02 5.77 -9.49
C THR A 296 14.28 4.96 -9.78
N LEU A 297 15.21 4.89 -8.82
CA LEU A 297 16.40 4.06 -8.93
C LEU A 297 16.05 2.57 -9.11
N LEU A 298 15.12 2.05 -8.32
CA LEU A 298 14.69 0.65 -8.36
C LEU A 298 13.75 0.34 -9.53
N SER A 299 13.30 1.33 -10.30
CA SER A 299 12.52 1.06 -11.52
C SER A 299 13.33 0.35 -12.60
N ASN A 300 14.67 0.43 -12.53
CA ASN A 300 15.55 -0.43 -13.30
C ASN A 300 15.65 -1.81 -12.63
N LYS A 301 15.24 -2.87 -13.35
CA LYS A 301 15.14 -4.23 -12.81
C LYS A 301 16.47 -4.80 -12.32
N THR A 302 17.56 -4.54 -13.04
CA THR A 302 18.91 -5.00 -12.64
C THR A 302 19.34 -4.32 -11.34
N ILE A 303 19.10 -3.01 -11.20
CA ILE A 303 19.39 -2.28 -9.95
C ILE A 303 18.51 -2.80 -8.80
N ALA A 304 17.22 -3.04 -9.04
CA ALA A 304 16.33 -3.64 -8.03
C ALA A 304 16.78 -5.03 -7.60
N GLN A 305 17.27 -5.85 -8.54
CA GLN A 305 17.86 -7.14 -8.20
C GLN A 305 19.12 -6.94 -7.33
N LYS A 306 20.03 -6.03 -7.70
CA LYS A 306 21.21 -5.69 -6.89
C LYS A 306 20.85 -5.19 -5.49
N PHE A 307 19.76 -4.44 -5.35
CA PHE A 307 19.24 -4.01 -4.05
C PHE A 307 18.89 -5.21 -3.15
N THR A 308 18.30 -6.27 -3.71
CA THR A 308 17.99 -7.50 -2.95
C THR A 308 19.21 -8.39 -2.68
N GLU A 309 20.27 -8.25 -3.48
CA GLU A 309 21.55 -8.95 -3.30
C GLU A 309 22.47 -8.26 -2.28
N SER A 310 22.16 -7.01 -1.90
CA SER A 310 22.95 -6.26 -0.91
C SER A 310 23.05 -7.04 0.41
N PRO A 311 24.23 -7.11 1.05
CA PRO A 311 24.38 -7.73 2.36
C PRO A 311 23.55 -7.02 3.44
N ARG A 312 23.14 -5.76 3.20
CA ARG A 312 22.27 -4.99 4.10
C ARG A 312 20.78 -5.25 3.86
N PHE A 313 20.40 -5.95 2.79
CA PHE A 313 19.00 -6.19 2.46
C PHE A 313 18.30 -7.06 3.50
N LEU A 314 18.93 -8.16 3.92
CA LEU A 314 18.39 -9.07 4.93
C LEU A 314 19.55 -9.69 5.75
N PRO A 315 20.21 -8.91 6.64
CA PRO A 315 21.35 -9.37 7.44
C PRO A 315 20.90 -10.28 8.60
N LYS A 316 20.46 -11.49 8.27
CA LYS A 316 19.86 -12.45 9.23
C LYS A 316 20.78 -12.78 10.41
N ASP A 317 22.08 -12.77 10.20
CA ASP A 317 23.11 -12.98 11.22
C ASP A 317 23.09 -11.93 12.34
N ARG A 318 22.52 -10.76 12.07
CA ARG A 318 22.39 -9.67 13.05
C ARG A 318 21.09 -9.70 13.82
N PHE A 319 20.10 -10.48 13.37
CA PHE A 319 18.77 -10.50 13.98
C PHE A 319 18.74 -11.45 15.18
N LYS A 320 18.62 -10.89 16.38
CA LYS A 320 18.43 -11.62 17.64
C LYS A 320 16.97 -11.62 18.08
N ALA A 321 16.23 -10.59 17.71
CA ALA A 321 14.81 -10.41 18.02
C ALA A 321 14.06 -9.77 16.84
N GLY A 322 12.73 -9.76 16.90
CA GLY A 322 11.87 -9.16 15.87
C GLY A 322 12.19 -7.69 15.57
N LYS A 323 12.54 -6.90 16.58
CA LYS A 323 12.91 -5.48 16.40
C LYS A 323 14.13 -5.26 15.48
N ASP A 324 15.05 -6.22 15.42
CA ASP A 324 16.34 -6.07 14.72
C ASP A 324 16.14 -6.05 13.20
N VAL A 325 14.97 -6.46 12.70
CA VAL A 325 14.58 -6.29 11.29
C VAL A 325 14.68 -4.82 10.85
N LYS A 326 14.56 -3.84 11.77
CA LYS A 326 14.80 -2.42 11.50
C LYS A 326 16.23 -2.13 10.97
N GLU A 327 17.20 -3.03 11.17
CA GLU A 327 18.56 -2.91 10.63
C GLU A 327 18.69 -3.26 9.15
N SER A 328 17.66 -3.86 8.53
CA SER A 328 17.63 -4.12 7.09
C SER A 328 17.39 -2.85 6.27
N LEU A 329 17.69 -2.87 4.96
CA LEU A 329 17.40 -1.75 4.05
C LEU A 329 15.91 -1.37 4.06
N LEU A 330 15.02 -2.35 3.86
CA LEU A 330 13.56 -2.12 3.91
C LEU A 330 13.09 -1.78 5.32
N GLY A 331 13.72 -2.34 6.36
CA GLY A 331 13.36 -2.06 7.74
C GLY A 331 13.59 -0.59 8.13
N ARG A 332 14.69 0.01 7.69
CA ARG A 332 14.95 1.44 7.91
C ARG A 332 13.94 2.33 7.18
N ILE A 333 13.51 1.92 5.98
CA ILE A 333 12.48 2.62 5.21
C ILE A 333 11.13 2.57 5.94
N LEU A 334 10.72 1.39 6.40
CA LEU A 334 9.44 1.16 7.09
C LEU A 334 9.39 1.70 8.52
N GLY A 335 10.54 2.00 9.12
CA GLY A 335 10.69 2.45 10.50
C GLY A 335 10.16 3.85 10.80
N VAL A 336 9.81 4.65 9.78
CA VAL A 336 9.25 6.00 9.99
C VAL A 336 7.83 5.89 10.52
N SER A 337 7.61 6.38 11.74
CA SER A 337 6.36 6.16 12.47
C SER A 337 6.04 7.33 13.40
N LEU A 338 4.80 7.84 13.34
CA LEU A 338 4.29 8.79 14.33
C LEU A 338 4.10 8.11 15.70
N LEU A 339 3.78 6.81 15.74
CA LEU A 339 3.58 6.06 17.00
C LEU A 339 4.87 5.92 17.82
N ASP A 340 6.03 5.94 17.16
CA ASP A 340 7.35 5.81 17.80
C ASP A 340 8.02 7.17 18.09
N ASP A 341 7.50 8.30 17.54
CA ASP A 341 8.11 9.64 17.64
C ASP A 341 7.38 10.55 18.65
N THR A 342 7.77 10.47 19.93
CA THR A 342 7.16 11.28 21.00
C THR A 342 7.30 12.79 20.80
N GLY A 343 8.33 13.25 20.07
CA GLY A 343 8.54 14.67 19.79
C GLY A 343 7.48 15.18 18.83
N LEU A 344 7.28 14.46 17.72
CA LEU A 344 6.24 14.77 16.74
C LEU A 344 4.82 14.63 17.32
N GLN A 345 4.59 13.65 18.20
CA GLN A 345 3.32 13.52 18.91
C GLN A 345 2.99 14.76 19.74
N ALA A 346 3.98 15.30 20.46
CA ALA A 346 3.80 16.52 21.26
C ALA A 346 3.65 17.78 20.40
N GLU A 347 4.24 17.80 19.19
CA GLU A 347 4.10 18.89 18.22
C GLU A 347 2.67 18.95 17.65
N PHE A 348 2.11 17.82 17.21
CA PHE A 348 0.76 17.76 16.63
C PHE A 348 -0.36 17.73 17.69
N PHE A 349 -0.07 17.19 18.87
CA PHE A 349 -1.04 17.06 19.95
C PHE A 349 -0.46 17.58 21.28
N PRO A 350 -0.19 18.89 21.40
CA PRO A 350 0.40 19.47 22.61
C PRO A 350 -0.52 19.32 23.82
N ASP A 351 -1.82 19.61 23.67
CA ASP A 351 -2.82 19.46 24.73
C ASP A 351 -4.18 18.95 24.21
N PRO A 352 -4.26 17.70 23.72
CA PRO A 352 -5.47 17.16 23.10
C PRO A 352 -6.71 17.12 24.01
N LEU A 353 -6.55 17.28 25.33
CA LEU A 353 -7.66 17.33 26.27
C LEU A 353 -8.39 18.68 26.22
N ASN A 354 -7.68 19.75 25.87
CA ASN A 354 -8.20 21.12 25.81
C ASN A 354 -8.29 21.67 24.38
N THR A 355 -7.66 21.01 23.40
CA THR A 355 -7.76 21.36 21.98
C THR A 355 -9.17 21.13 21.41
N SER A 356 -9.62 22.02 20.54
CA SER A 356 -10.91 21.89 19.87
C SER A 356 -10.97 20.64 18.97
N ALA A 357 -12.16 20.06 18.82
CA ALA A 357 -12.33 18.88 17.96
C ALA A 357 -11.94 19.15 16.50
N ALA A 358 -12.25 20.34 15.97
CA ALA A 358 -11.94 20.71 14.59
C ALA A 358 -10.43 20.78 14.34
N GLU A 359 -9.68 21.34 15.29
CA GLU A 359 -8.22 21.42 15.21
C GLU A 359 -7.55 20.05 15.29
N VAL A 360 -8.00 19.19 16.21
CA VAL A 360 -7.53 17.80 16.29
C VAL A 360 -7.78 17.06 14.96
N GLN A 361 -8.97 17.20 14.38
CA GLN A 361 -9.28 16.58 13.08
C GLN A 361 -8.42 17.14 11.94
N SER A 362 -8.16 18.45 11.93
CA SER A 362 -7.25 19.07 10.96
C SER A 362 -5.83 18.50 11.06
N ASN A 363 -5.33 18.28 12.28
CA ASN A 363 -4.01 17.70 12.51
C ASN A 363 -3.96 16.22 12.07
N ILE A 364 -5.00 15.44 12.39
CA ILE A 364 -5.14 14.05 11.93
C ILE A 364 -5.15 14.00 10.40
N PHE A 365 -5.93 14.84 9.74
CA PHE A 365 -6.00 14.90 8.28
C PHE A 365 -4.62 15.19 7.64
N SER A 366 -3.88 16.18 8.16
CA SER A 366 -2.54 16.51 7.67
C SER A 366 -1.54 15.34 7.81
N LEU A 367 -1.57 14.64 8.95
CA LEU A 367 -0.73 13.47 9.19
C LEU A 367 -1.09 12.31 8.24
N ARG A 368 -2.39 12.10 8.00
CA ARG A 368 -2.89 11.04 7.09
C ARG A 368 -2.50 11.29 5.64
N GLU A 369 -2.61 12.53 5.15
CA GLU A 369 -2.19 12.87 3.79
C GLU A 369 -0.70 12.57 3.57
N THR A 370 0.12 12.87 4.59
CA THR A 370 1.56 12.57 4.56
C THR A 370 1.81 11.06 4.60
N LEU A 371 1.10 10.31 5.46
CA LEU A 371 1.19 8.84 5.52
C LEU A 371 0.73 8.18 4.22
N LYS A 372 -0.33 8.68 3.57
CA LYS A 372 -0.81 8.18 2.28
C LYS A 372 0.29 8.29 1.23
N ALA A 373 0.87 9.47 1.08
CA ALA A 373 2.00 9.68 0.17
C ALA A 373 3.20 8.78 0.53
N TYR A 374 3.49 8.60 1.82
CA TYR A 374 4.54 7.70 2.28
C TYR A 374 4.26 6.24 1.87
N TRP A 375 3.09 5.69 2.20
CA TRP A 375 2.71 4.31 1.87
C TRP A 375 2.67 4.05 0.36
N GLU A 376 2.19 5.00 -0.44
CA GLU A 376 2.20 4.89 -1.91
C GLU A 376 3.62 4.72 -2.46
N ASN A 377 4.57 5.51 -1.97
CA ASN A 377 5.95 5.43 -2.43
C ASN A 377 6.66 4.18 -1.91
N VAL A 378 6.39 3.75 -0.67
CA VAL A 378 6.92 2.48 -0.13
C VAL A 378 6.32 1.28 -0.88
N ALA A 379 5.02 1.28 -1.18
CA ALA A 379 4.39 0.23 -1.99
C ALA A 379 5.00 0.16 -3.40
N LYS A 380 5.30 1.31 -4.02
CA LYS A 380 6.01 1.36 -5.30
C LYS A 380 7.42 0.73 -5.21
N ILE A 381 8.15 0.99 -4.13
CA ILE A 381 9.46 0.34 -3.87
C ILE A 381 9.29 -1.19 -3.81
N PHE A 382 8.34 -1.69 -3.03
CA PHE A 382 8.05 -3.13 -2.94
C PHE A 382 7.68 -3.73 -4.30
N MET A 383 6.84 -3.05 -5.08
CA MET A 383 6.48 -3.49 -6.43
C MET A 383 7.69 -3.55 -7.37
N CYS A 384 8.59 -2.57 -7.36
CA CYS A 384 9.84 -2.64 -8.11
C CYS A 384 10.66 -3.90 -7.76
N LEU A 385 10.75 -4.24 -6.47
CA LEU A 385 11.45 -5.45 -6.03
C LEU A 385 10.73 -6.73 -6.47
N PHE A 386 9.40 -6.79 -6.39
CA PHE A 386 8.62 -7.93 -6.88
C PHE A 386 8.65 -8.09 -8.40
N GLU A 387 8.98 -7.03 -9.14
CA GLU A 387 9.08 -7.03 -10.61
C GLU A 387 10.51 -7.15 -11.14
N SER A 388 11.51 -7.16 -10.24
CA SER A 388 12.94 -7.21 -10.57
C SER A 388 13.41 -8.52 -11.20
N GLY A 389 12.68 -9.62 -10.97
CA GLY A 389 13.05 -10.95 -11.46
C GLY A 389 12.60 -12.04 -10.49
N VAL A 390 12.92 -13.31 -10.79
CA VAL A 390 12.57 -14.43 -9.91
C VAL A 390 13.34 -14.37 -8.59
N THR A 391 14.64 -14.08 -8.65
CA THR A 391 15.53 -13.97 -7.49
C THR A 391 15.15 -12.80 -6.59
N GLY A 392 15.05 -11.59 -7.13
CA GLY A 392 14.70 -10.40 -6.36
C GLY A 392 13.27 -10.45 -5.79
N ARG A 393 12.30 -11.00 -6.54
CA ARG A 393 10.96 -11.26 -5.99
C ARG A 393 11.01 -12.22 -4.81
N SER A 394 11.73 -13.34 -4.96
CA SER A 394 11.87 -14.33 -3.89
C SER A 394 12.50 -13.70 -2.64
N ALA A 395 13.57 -12.93 -2.79
CA ALA A 395 14.23 -12.24 -1.69
C ALA A 395 13.30 -11.23 -0.99
N ALA A 396 12.52 -10.46 -1.74
CA ALA A 396 11.55 -9.53 -1.17
C ALA A 396 10.43 -10.24 -0.40
N LEU A 397 9.90 -11.35 -0.92
CA LEU A 397 8.92 -12.18 -0.21
C LEU A 397 9.54 -12.84 1.04
N ASP A 398 10.78 -13.29 0.97
CA ASP A 398 11.52 -13.84 2.11
C ASP A 398 11.72 -12.79 3.21
N TRP A 399 11.98 -11.53 2.83
CA TRP A 399 12.09 -10.43 3.78
C TRP A 399 10.77 -10.23 4.55
N VAL A 400 9.63 -10.20 3.84
CA VAL A 400 8.29 -10.10 4.47
C VAL A 400 8.01 -11.29 5.38
N ALA A 401 8.35 -12.50 4.94
CA ALA A 401 8.19 -13.71 5.73
C ALA A 401 9.01 -13.69 7.03
N VAL A 402 10.26 -13.21 6.95
CA VAL A 402 11.12 -13.05 8.13
C VAL A 402 10.54 -12.04 9.12
N VAL A 403 9.98 -10.92 8.63
CA VAL A 403 9.30 -9.95 9.51
C VAL A 403 8.15 -10.61 10.24
N SER A 404 7.30 -11.35 9.53
CA SER A 404 6.17 -12.04 10.12
C SER A 404 6.62 -13.04 11.19
N LYS A 405 7.57 -13.92 10.83
CA LYS A 405 8.09 -14.96 11.72
C LYS A 405 8.71 -14.40 12.99
N LEU A 406 9.61 -13.42 12.89
CA LEU A 406 10.32 -12.89 14.06
C LEU A 406 9.44 -12.01 14.97
N ASN A 407 8.26 -11.62 14.51
CA ASN A 407 7.29 -10.83 15.28
C ASN A 407 6.03 -11.62 15.63
N GLY A 408 6.05 -12.96 15.52
CA GLY A 408 4.92 -13.83 15.84
C GLY A 408 4.42 -13.70 17.29
N ASP A 409 5.31 -13.29 18.21
CA ASP A 409 4.96 -13.02 19.61
C ASP A 409 3.88 -11.95 19.77
N ARG A 410 3.71 -11.06 18.78
CA ARG A 410 2.63 -10.06 18.77
C ARG A 410 1.23 -10.68 18.71
N LYS A 411 1.09 -11.97 18.36
CA LYS A 411 -0.18 -12.72 18.46
C LYS A 411 -0.56 -13.07 19.90
N LYS A 412 0.40 -13.06 20.85
CA LYS A 412 0.15 -13.39 22.25
C LYS A 412 -0.63 -12.25 22.93
N THR A 413 -1.48 -12.59 23.91
CA THR A 413 -2.20 -11.60 24.72
C THR A 413 -1.26 -10.61 25.42
N TYR A 414 -0.10 -11.10 25.84
CA TYR A 414 0.98 -10.30 26.42
C TYR A 414 2.30 -10.70 25.75
N PHE A 415 3.09 -9.71 25.34
CA PHE A 415 4.39 -9.92 24.71
C PHE A 415 5.37 -8.81 25.11
N ASN A 416 6.66 -9.11 24.98
CA ASN A 416 7.71 -8.14 25.27
C ASN A 416 7.83 -7.14 24.11
N ARG A 417 7.45 -5.88 24.36
CA ARG A 417 7.53 -4.80 23.35
C ARG A 417 8.97 -4.47 22.93
N ASP A 418 9.95 -4.81 23.76
CA ASP A 418 11.36 -4.56 23.48
C ASP A 418 12.01 -5.65 22.60
N GLU A 419 11.29 -6.73 22.30
CA GLU A 419 11.76 -7.82 21.43
C GLU A 419 11.14 -7.78 20.03
N VAL A 420 10.04 -7.04 19.84
CA VAL A 420 9.31 -6.94 18.58
C VAL A 420 9.44 -5.56 17.96
N VAL A 421 9.14 -5.43 16.67
CA VAL A 421 9.04 -4.12 16.01
C VAL A 421 7.91 -3.28 16.62
N GLY A 422 8.07 -1.95 16.56
CA GLY A 422 7.06 -0.99 16.98
C GLY A 422 5.78 -1.05 16.14
N ASP A 423 4.69 -0.52 16.69
CA ASP A 423 3.34 -0.67 16.12
C ASP A 423 3.21 0.03 14.76
N GLY A 424 3.79 1.23 14.61
CA GLY A 424 3.76 1.94 13.33
C GLY A 424 4.58 1.26 12.24
N PHE A 425 5.68 0.57 12.58
CA PHE A 425 6.44 -0.22 11.61
C PHE A 425 5.58 -1.33 11.01
N ILE A 426 4.92 -2.12 11.87
CA ILE A 426 4.16 -3.28 11.39
C ILE A 426 2.88 -2.85 10.67
N LEU A 427 2.22 -1.77 11.13
CA LEU A 427 1.07 -1.19 10.44
C LEU A 427 1.47 -0.61 9.06
N ASN A 428 2.62 0.06 8.95
CA ASN A 428 3.14 0.49 7.66
C ASN A 428 3.28 -0.68 6.68
N LEU A 429 3.83 -1.80 7.14
CA LEU A 429 4.01 -2.99 6.31
C LEU A 429 2.66 -3.64 5.93
N VAL A 430 1.70 -3.70 6.86
CA VAL A 430 0.33 -4.17 6.57
C VAL A 430 -0.29 -3.34 5.46
N VAL A 431 -0.29 -2.00 5.57
CA VAL A 431 -0.88 -1.13 4.55
C VAL A 431 -0.17 -1.28 3.20
N VAL A 432 1.15 -1.37 3.19
CA VAL A 432 1.93 -1.61 1.95
C VAL A 432 1.53 -2.92 1.29
N MET A 433 1.39 -4.00 2.06
CA MET A 433 1.02 -5.31 1.54
C MET A 433 -0.45 -5.39 1.10
N LEU A 434 -1.35 -4.67 1.77
CA LEU A 434 -2.73 -4.48 1.32
C LEU A 434 -2.77 -3.77 -0.05
N LYS A 435 -1.97 -2.72 -0.25
CA LYS A 435 -1.84 -2.03 -1.56
C LYS A 435 -1.28 -2.94 -2.65
N VAL A 436 -0.33 -3.81 -2.31
CA VAL A 436 0.18 -4.86 -3.23
C VAL A 436 -0.93 -5.84 -3.61
N CYS A 437 -1.85 -6.14 -2.69
CA CYS A 437 -2.99 -7.03 -2.91
C CYS A 437 -4.18 -6.36 -3.60
N ALA A 438 -4.32 -5.03 -3.53
CA ALA A 438 -5.43 -4.26 -4.09
C ALA A 438 -5.85 -4.66 -5.52
N PRO A 439 -4.94 -4.96 -6.48
CA PRO A 439 -5.30 -5.38 -7.83
C PRO A 439 -6.06 -6.72 -7.93
N PHE A 440 -6.18 -7.48 -6.83
CA PHE A 440 -6.98 -8.69 -6.74
C PHE A 440 -7.88 -8.77 -5.50
N ALA A 441 -7.72 -7.87 -4.53
CA ALA A 441 -8.51 -7.77 -3.30
C ALA A 441 -9.91 -7.15 -3.54
N VAL A 442 -10.63 -7.64 -4.56
CA VAL A 442 -12.02 -7.29 -4.83
C VAL A 442 -12.81 -8.58 -4.98
N PRO A 443 -14.00 -8.72 -4.36
CA PRO A 443 -14.74 -9.99 -4.35
C PRO A 443 -15.06 -10.56 -5.74
N SER A 444 -15.26 -9.71 -6.74
CA SER A 444 -15.56 -10.11 -8.12
C SER A 444 -14.31 -10.50 -8.92
N SER A 445 -13.10 -10.33 -8.37
CA SER A 445 -11.86 -10.56 -9.10
C SER A 445 -11.72 -12.03 -9.53
N PRO A 446 -11.43 -12.32 -10.81
CA PRO A 446 -11.11 -13.67 -11.25
C PRO A 446 -9.74 -14.13 -10.73
N LYS A 447 -8.87 -13.20 -10.31
CA LYS A 447 -7.55 -13.52 -9.77
C LYS A 447 -7.61 -14.27 -8.44
N LEU A 448 -8.74 -14.25 -7.72
CA LEU A 448 -8.94 -15.04 -6.51
C LEU A 448 -8.85 -16.55 -6.77
N GLU A 449 -9.16 -17.00 -7.99
CA GLU A 449 -9.00 -18.42 -8.39
C GLU A 449 -7.53 -18.83 -8.53
N LYS A 450 -6.61 -17.87 -8.59
CA LYS A 450 -5.16 -18.12 -8.64
C LYS A 450 -4.54 -18.31 -7.26
N ILE A 451 -5.33 -18.16 -6.19
CA ILE A 451 -4.88 -18.43 -4.83
C ILE A 451 -4.94 -19.95 -4.64
N ASP A 452 -3.78 -20.56 -4.43
CA ASP A 452 -3.70 -22.01 -4.20
C ASP A 452 -4.03 -22.33 -2.73
N PRO A 453 -5.11 -23.07 -2.45
CA PRO A 453 -5.53 -23.40 -1.09
C PRO A 453 -4.56 -24.36 -0.37
N THR A 454 -3.64 -25.01 -1.08
CA THR A 454 -2.66 -25.93 -0.49
C THR A 454 -1.45 -25.22 0.12
N TYR A 455 -1.34 -23.89 -0.04
CA TYR A 455 -0.26 -23.09 0.56
C TYR A 455 -0.15 -23.30 2.08
N VAL A 456 -1.30 -23.40 2.77
CA VAL A 456 -1.38 -23.60 4.23
C VAL A 456 -0.94 -24.99 4.70
N LEU A 457 -0.62 -25.89 3.78
CA LEU A 457 -0.05 -27.22 4.04
C LEU A 457 1.44 -27.30 3.65
N SER A 458 1.98 -26.22 3.06
CA SER A 458 3.38 -26.13 2.66
C SER A 458 4.25 -25.53 3.76
N ASP A 459 5.57 -25.66 3.59
CA ASP A 459 6.62 -25.03 4.39
C ASP A 459 7.15 -23.74 3.75
N VAL A 460 6.48 -23.25 2.70
CA VAL A 460 6.92 -22.05 1.97
C VAL A 460 6.59 -20.81 2.81
N ARG A 461 7.65 -20.19 3.37
CA ARG A 461 7.68 -18.86 4.03
C ARG A 461 6.87 -18.72 5.32
N VAL A 462 5.59 -19.07 5.31
CA VAL A 462 4.70 -19.00 6.47
C VAL A 462 4.45 -20.41 6.95
N ASP A 463 4.74 -20.66 8.23
CA ASP A 463 4.50 -21.94 8.87
C ASP A 463 3.11 -21.93 9.52
N TYR A 464 2.21 -22.76 9.01
CA TYR A 464 0.85 -22.93 9.53
C TYR A 464 0.69 -24.25 10.32
N SER A 465 1.77 -24.99 10.60
CA SER A 465 1.70 -26.32 11.22
C SER A 465 0.92 -26.33 12.56
N GLU A 466 1.13 -25.31 13.38
CA GLU A 466 0.47 -25.12 14.68
C GLU A 466 -0.86 -24.35 14.60
N GLU A 467 -1.27 -23.90 13.42
CA GLU A 467 -2.46 -23.07 13.24
C GLU A 467 -3.73 -23.94 13.17
N THR A 468 -4.78 -23.48 13.84
CA THR A 468 -6.09 -24.16 13.90
C THR A 468 -6.79 -24.12 12.54
N ARG A 469 -7.53 -25.18 12.19
CA ARG A 469 -8.14 -25.38 10.86
C ARG A 469 -9.67 -25.42 10.94
N LEU A 470 -10.34 -24.90 9.91
CA LEU A 470 -11.81 -24.75 9.89
C LEU A 470 -12.57 -26.07 10.10
N GLY A 471 -12.16 -27.12 9.39
CA GLY A 471 -12.89 -28.38 9.30
C GLY A 471 -12.08 -29.61 9.76
N VAL A 472 -10.80 -29.46 10.09
CA VAL A 472 -9.92 -30.56 10.49
C VAL A 472 -9.39 -30.34 11.91
N ALA A 473 -9.47 -31.35 12.77
CA ALA A 473 -8.92 -31.27 14.11
C ALA A 473 -7.38 -31.32 14.08
N ALA A 474 -6.73 -30.64 15.02
CA ALA A 474 -5.28 -30.69 15.18
C ALA A 474 -4.81 -32.15 15.30
N GLY A 475 -3.80 -32.55 14.53
CA GLY A 475 -3.28 -33.93 14.50
C GLY A 475 -4.06 -34.92 13.62
N SER A 476 -5.19 -34.53 13.01
CA SER A 476 -5.94 -35.39 12.06
C SER A 476 -5.44 -35.30 10.61
N LEU A 477 -4.30 -34.63 10.40
CA LEU A 477 -3.59 -34.52 9.14
C LEU A 477 -2.30 -35.32 9.24
N GLU A 478 -2.16 -36.34 8.40
CA GLU A 478 -0.91 -37.08 8.29
C GLU A 478 -0.20 -36.69 6.99
N ARG A 479 1.05 -36.22 7.11
CA ARG A 479 1.92 -35.99 5.97
C ARG A 479 2.37 -37.33 5.40
N ILE A 480 2.12 -37.54 4.12
CA ILE A 480 2.56 -38.71 3.37
C ILE A 480 3.96 -38.41 2.85
N GLU A 481 4.95 -39.15 3.36
CA GLU A 481 6.31 -39.09 2.84
C GLU A 481 6.38 -39.77 1.46
N PRO A 482 7.10 -39.20 0.48
CA PRO A 482 7.22 -39.77 -0.86
C PRO A 482 8.10 -41.03 -0.83
N GLY A 483 7.54 -42.18 -0.43
CA GLY A 483 8.24 -43.47 -0.49
C GLY A 483 8.09 -44.12 -1.87
N ASN A 484 9.19 -44.38 -2.59
CA ASN A 484 9.32 -45.05 -3.91
C ASN A 484 8.31 -44.68 -5.02
N SER A 485 7.35 -43.81 -4.75
CA SER A 485 6.40 -43.24 -5.70
C SER A 485 7.14 -42.19 -6.49
N SER A 486 6.87 -42.14 -7.79
CA SER A 486 7.49 -41.21 -8.73
C SER A 486 7.10 -39.74 -8.52
N SER A 487 6.41 -39.39 -7.43
CA SER A 487 5.98 -38.02 -7.12
C SER A 487 6.75 -37.47 -5.91
N PRO A 488 7.68 -36.52 -6.10
CA PRO A 488 8.46 -35.90 -5.01
C PRO A 488 7.65 -34.86 -4.19
N ARG A 489 6.32 -34.92 -4.20
CA ARG A 489 5.44 -33.86 -3.66
C ARG A 489 4.91 -34.23 -2.28
N ALA A 490 4.90 -33.26 -1.37
CA ALA A 490 4.23 -33.38 -0.09
C ALA A 490 2.72 -33.61 -0.34
N ALA A 491 2.15 -34.58 0.35
CA ALA A 491 0.72 -34.85 0.32
C ALA A 491 0.21 -35.07 1.74
N TYR A 492 -1.05 -34.74 1.98
CA TYR A 492 -1.69 -34.95 3.28
C TYR A 492 -2.93 -35.80 3.13
N ARG A 493 -3.09 -36.79 4.01
CA ARG A 493 -4.36 -37.52 4.16
C ARG A 493 -5.05 -37.12 5.45
N HIS A 494 -6.37 -37.06 5.38
CA HIS A 494 -7.18 -36.96 6.58
C HIS A 494 -7.28 -38.35 7.25
N VAL A 495 -6.71 -38.48 8.44
CA VAL A 495 -6.79 -39.73 9.22
C VAL A 495 -7.86 -39.55 10.27
N ILE A 496 -9.03 -40.13 10.04
CA ILE A 496 -10.05 -40.25 11.08
C ILE A 496 -9.85 -41.60 11.78
N ASN A 497 -9.09 -41.62 12.88
CA ASN A 497 -9.13 -42.76 13.80
C ASN A 497 -10.39 -42.63 14.66
N LEU A 498 -11.51 -43.16 14.18
CA LEU A 498 -12.71 -43.33 15.01
C LEU A 498 -12.46 -44.53 15.94
N GLU A 499 -12.20 -44.28 17.23
CA GLU A 499 -12.67 -45.24 18.22
C GLU A 499 -14.21 -45.18 18.25
N PRO A 500 -14.94 -46.31 18.28
CA PRO A 500 -16.39 -46.34 18.02
C PRO A 500 -17.30 -45.65 19.05
N THR A 501 -16.79 -44.92 20.04
CA THR A 501 -17.59 -44.53 21.22
C THR A 501 -17.95 -43.06 21.35
N ASP A 502 -17.32 -42.13 20.63
CA ASP A 502 -17.33 -40.74 21.14
C ASP A 502 -18.24 -39.74 20.40
N LEU A 503 -18.89 -40.08 19.29
CA LEU A 503 -19.81 -39.15 18.61
C LEU A 503 -20.95 -39.85 17.86
N VAL A 504 -21.85 -40.51 18.60
CA VAL A 504 -23.18 -40.86 18.05
C VAL A 504 -24.25 -40.32 18.97
N ASP A 505 -24.67 -39.08 18.68
CA ASP A 505 -26.07 -38.72 18.90
C ASP A 505 -26.87 -39.51 17.85
N GLU A 506 -27.79 -40.39 18.28
CA GLU A 506 -28.47 -41.40 17.43
C GLU A 506 -29.23 -40.82 16.22
N ASN A 507 -29.31 -39.49 16.11
CA ASN A 507 -29.99 -38.76 15.04
C ASN A 507 -29.06 -38.07 14.03
N GLN A 508 -27.73 -38.18 14.15
CA GLN A 508 -26.80 -37.65 13.14
C GLN A 508 -26.35 -38.74 12.16
N VAL A 509 -26.64 -38.51 10.87
CA VAL A 509 -26.24 -39.37 9.76
C VAL A 509 -24.71 -39.59 9.82
N PRO A 510 -24.22 -40.85 9.84
CA PRO A 510 -22.78 -41.12 9.77
C PRO A 510 -22.19 -40.41 8.56
N LEU A 511 -21.08 -39.69 8.75
CA LEU A 511 -20.33 -39.09 7.64
C LEU A 511 -20.12 -40.17 6.56
N PRO A 512 -20.52 -39.93 5.29
CA PRO A 512 -20.32 -40.90 4.24
C PRO A 512 -18.81 -41.16 4.11
N ARG A 513 -18.37 -42.35 4.52
CA ARG A 513 -17.01 -42.84 4.27
C ARG A 513 -16.89 -43.09 2.78
N ASN A 514 -15.90 -42.49 2.12
CA ASN A 514 -15.49 -42.92 0.80
C ASN A 514 -15.00 -44.37 0.91
N PRO A 515 -15.69 -45.39 0.35
CA PRO A 515 -15.34 -46.79 0.61
C PRO A 515 -13.97 -47.17 0.04
N ASN A 516 -13.40 -46.37 -0.89
CA ASN A 516 -12.21 -46.70 -1.67
C ASN A 516 -11.19 -45.55 -1.84
N GLY A 517 -11.27 -44.45 -1.09
CA GLY A 517 -10.34 -43.31 -1.29
C GLY A 517 -9.91 -42.66 0.01
N GLU A 518 -8.62 -42.76 0.33
CA GLU A 518 -7.99 -41.80 1.22
C GLU A 518 -8.14 -40.41 0.56
N ASP A 519 -8.76 -39.44 1.22
CA ASP A 519 -8.81 -38.06 0.73
C ASP A 519 -7.41 -37.45 0.85
N VAL A 520 -6.58 -37.71 -0.16
CA VAL A 520 -5.21 -37.22 -0.29
C VAL A 520 -5.24 -35.86 -1.00
N VAL A 521 -4.66 -34.85 -0.38
CA VAL A 521 -4.40 -33.55 -1.01
C VAL A 521 -2.92 -33.44 -1.33
N GLU A 522 -2.61 -33.41 -2.61
CA GLU A 522 -1.27 -33.06 -3.09
C GLU A 522 -1.01 -31.56 -2.91
N VAL A 523 0.13 -31.23 -2.31
CA VAL A 523 0.58 -29.86 -2.12
C VAL A 523 1.38 -29.42 -3.35
N SER A 524 1.08 -28.21 -3.84
CA SER A 524 1.85 -27.61 -4.93
C SER A 524 3.31 -27.42 -4.54
N SER A 525 4.23 -27.73 -5.47
CA SER A 525 5.67 -27.58 -5.26
C SER A 525 6.17 -26.13 -5.41
N LYS A 526 5.35 -25.25 -5.99
CA LYS A 526 5.65 -23.84 -6.23
C LYS A 526 4.34 -23.05 -6.16
N PHE A 527 4.39 -21.87 -5.57
CA PHE A 527 3.24 -20.98 -5.47
C PHE A 527 3.44 -19.73 -6.33
N GLY A 528 2.33 -19.22 -6.85
CA GLY A 528 2.33 -17.98 -7.63
C GLY A 528 2.34 -16.76 -6.71
N PHE A 529 2.86 -15.63 -7.21
CA PHE A 529 2.95 -14.36 -6.47
C PHE A 529 1.66 -13.98 -5.73
N ILE A 530 0.49 -14.13 -6.38
CA ILE A 530 -0.82 -13.82 -5.77
C ILE A 530 -1.11 -14.69 -4.54
N THR A 531 -0.78 -15.98 -4.59
CA THR A 531 -0.96 -16.87 -3.43
C THR A 531 -0.06 -16.44 -2.29
N GLU A 532 1.21 -16.20 -2.56
CA GLU A 532 2.20 -15.88 -1.53
C GLU A 532 1.91 -14.53 -0.87
N THR A 533 1.58 -13.49 -1.65
CA THR A 533 1.24 -12.19 -1.09
C THR A 533 -0.09 -12.21 -0.35
N PHE A 534 -1.08 -13.00 -0.79
CA PHE A 534 -2.34 -13.15 -0.06
C PHE A 534 -2.13 -13.73 1.35
N TYR A 535 -1.43 -14.87 1.45
CA TYR A 535 -1.19 -15.51 2.74
C TYR A 535 -0.18 -14.76 3.63
N LEU A 536 0.85 -14.14 3.05
CA LEU A 536 1.75 -13.26 3.79
C LEU A 536 1.01 -12.03 4.35
N THR A 537 0.09 -11.44 3.57
CA THR A 537 -0.71 -10.30 4.04
C THR A 537 -1.64 -10.72 5.17
N GLY A 538 -2.29 -11.89 5.07
CA GLY A 538 -3.06 -12.47 6.19
C GLY A 538 -2.22 -12.63 7.45
N SER A 539 -1.03 -13.24 7.32
CA SER A 539 -0.11 -13.42 8.45
C SER A 539 0.32 -12.09 9.09
N LEU A 540 0.48 -11.02 8.30
CA LEU A 540 0.79 -9.68 8.79
C LEU A 540 -0.41 -9.00 9.47
N LEU A 541 -1.65 -9.27 9.03
CA LEU A 541 -2.85 -8.74 9.67
C LEU A 541 -2.95 -9.22 11.12
N GLU A 542 -2.64 -10.48 11.40
CA GLU A 542 -2.65 -11.03 12.75
C GLU A 542 -1.67 -10.30 13.69
N ILE A 543 -0.40 -10.16 13.29
CA ILE A 543 0.64 -9.52 14.13
C ILE A 543 0.62 -8.00 14.10
N GLY A 544 0.02 -7.42 13.06
CA GLY A 544 0.00 -5.99 12.81
C GLY A 544 -1.33 -5.37 13.18
N TYR A 545 -2.39 -5.70 12.44
CA TYR A 545 -3.72 -5.11 12.63
C TYR A 545 -4.37 -5.57 13.94
N SER A 546 -4.59 -6.88 14.11
CA SER A 546 -5.32 -7.46 15.24
C SER A 546 -4.64 -7.18 16.57
N SER A 547 -3.30 -7.36 16.61
CA SER A 547 -2.48 -7.00 17.77
C SER A 547 -2.57 -5.52 18.13
N THR A 548 -2.46 -4.62 17.15
CA THR A 548 -2.45 -3.17 17.43
C THR A 548 -3.83 -2.64 17.82
N TYR A 549 -4.92 -3.19 17.26
CA TYR A 549 -6.27 -2.85 17.71
C TYR A 549 -6.53 -3.27 19.16
N SER A 550 -5.99 -4.41 19.57
CA SER A 550 -6.06 -4.85 20.98
C SER A 550 -5.33 -3.86 21.90
N LEU A 551 -4.14 -3.38 21.50
CA LEU A 551 -3.42 -2.34 22.22
C LEU A 551 -4.17 -1.00 22.24
N TYR A 552 -4.82 -0.62 21.14
CA TYR A 552 -5.66 0.57 21.08
C TYR A 552 -6.84 0.48 22.07
N GLY A 553 -7.52 -0.67 22.11
CA GLY A 553 -8.58 -0.94 23.09
C GLY A 553 -8.09 -0.81 24.54
N ASN A 554 -6.90 -1.35 24.84
CA ASN A 554 -6.26 -1.21 26.16
C ASN A 554 -5.94 0.25 26.50
N THR A 555 -5.45 1.04 25.53
CA THR A 555 -5.24 2.49 25.71
C THR A 555 -6.54 3.21 26.05
N LEU A 556 -7.66 2.88 25.38
CA LEU A 556 -8.96 3.47 25.70
C LEU A 556 -9.43 3.12 27.11
N MET A 557 -9.28 1.86 27.53
CA MET A 557 -9.59 1.44 28.90
C MET A 557 -8.73 2.19 29.91
N ARG A 558 -7.42 2.30 29.65
CA ARG A 558 -6.49 3.02 30.53
C ARG A 558 -6.83 4.49 30.69
N ILE A 559 -7.25 5.17 29.62
CA ILE A 559 -7.72 6.57 29.69
C ILE A 559 -8.92 6.69 30.63
N ASN A 560 -9.90 5.79 30.52
CA ASN A 560 -11.09 5.82 31.37
C ASN A 560 -10.75 5.55 32.86
N GLU A 561 -9.83 4.62 33.13
CA GLU A 561 -9.32 4.35 34.47
C GLU A 561 -8.62 5.56 35.08
N LEU A 562 -7.73 6.22 34.31
CA LEU A 562 -6.98 7.39 34.74
C LEU A 562 -7.91 8.57 35.03
N ARG A 563 -8.90 8.81 34.15
CA ARG A 563 -9.92 9.84 34.38
C ARG A 563 -10.71 9.59 35.66
N SER A 564 -11.15 8.35 35.87
CA SER A 564 -11.84 7.97 37.10
C SER A 564 -10.97 8.19 38.34
N GLN A 565 -9.64 8.04 38.25
CA GLN A 565 -8.71 8.36 39.34
C GLN A 565 -8.58 9.87 39.56
N VAL A 566 -8.49 10.66 38.48
CA VAL A 566 -8.46 12.12 38.54
C VAL A 566 -9.71 12.64 39.26
N ASP A 567 -10.91 12.20 38.84
CA ASP A 567 -12.18 12.62 39.45
C ASP A 567 -12.24 12.28 40.94
N ARG A 568 -11.77 11.09 41.33
CA ARG A 568 -11.68 10.69 42.74
C ARG A 568 -10.77 11.61 43.53
N VAL A 569 -9.56 11.91 43.05
CA VAL A 569 -8.60 12.78 43.74
C VAL A 569 -9.11 14.23 43.80
N GLN A 570 -9.79 14.71 42.77
CA GLN A 570 -10.43 16.03 42.75
C GLN A 570 -11.58 16.12 43.76
N SER A 571 -12.35 15.05 43.94
CA SER A 571 -13.44 14.96 44.93
C SER A 571 -12.95 14.91 46.38
N MET A 572 -11.70 14.50 46.62
CA MET A 572 -11.08 14.58 47.94
C MET A 572 -10.83 16.06 48.27
N GLY A 573 -11.60 16.61 49.21
CA GLY A 573 -11.56 18.03 49.59
C GLY A 573 -10.14 18.56 49.85
N ALA A 574 -9.93 19.86 49.57
CA ALA A 574 -8.63 20.50 49.73
C ALA A 574 -8.26 20.63 51.22
N GLY A 575 -7.59 19.63 51.79
CA GLY A 575 -7.03 19.72 53.13
C GLY A 575 -5.94 20.79 53.20
N MET A 576 -5.92 21.59 54.28
CA MET A 576 -4.81 22.52 54.54
C MET A 576 -3.56 21.75 55.00
N GLY A 577 -2.37 22.21 54.61
CA GLY A 577 -1.08 21.66 55.04
C GLY A 577 -0.44 20.66 54.07
N PRO A 578 0.55 19.84 54.51
CA PRO A 578 1.34 18.94 53.65
C PRO A 578 0.52 17.94 52.82
N LEU A 579 -0.67 17.55 53.31
CA LEU A 579 -1.63 16.70 52.59
C LEU A 579 -2.17 17.36 51.30
N GLY A 580 -2.36 18.69 51.30
CA GLY A 580 -2.78 19.44 50.12
C GLY A 580 -1.71 19.48 49.03
N GLY A 581 -0.44 19.62 49.42
CA GLY A 581 0.70 19.57 48.49
C GLY A 581 0.89 18.17 47.87
N PHE A 582 0.73 17.11 48.65
CA PHE A 582 0.75 15.74 48.13
C PHE A 582 -0.38 15.49 47.12
N ARG A 583 -1.60 15.97 47.41
CA ARG A 583 -2.74 15.89 46.50
C ARG A 583 -2.45 16.57 45.16
N GLU A 584 -1.90 17.79 45.18
CA GLU A 584 -1.58 18.55 43.96
C GLU A 584 -0.51 17.85 43.09
N VAL A 585 0.53 17.29 43.71
CA VAL A 585 1.56 16.52 43.00
C VAL A 585 0.96 15.26 42.37
N MET A 586 0.09 14.56 43.10
CA MET A 586 -0.60 13.37 42.58
C MET A 586 -1.52 13.71 41.41
N LEU A 587 -2.28 14.80 41.51
CA LEU A 587 -3.16 15.28 40.44
C LEU A 587 -2.37 15.61 39.17
N LYS A 588 -1.29 16.39 39.30
CA LYS A 588 -0.40 16.73 38.17
C LYS A 588 0.16 15.49 37.49
N LYS A 589 0.52 14.45 38.28
CA LYS A 589 1.01 13.18 37.74
C LYS A 589 -0.07 12.46 36.94
N LEU A 590 -1.27 12.31 37.48
CA LEU A 590 -2.38 11.63 36.82
C LEU A 590 -2.86 12.37 35.56
N GLU A 591 -2.92 13.70 35.60
CA GLU A 591 -3.25 14.53 34.44
C GLU A 591 -2.20 14.38 33.35
N LYS A 592 -0.91 14.35 33.71
CA LYS A 592 0.18 14.10 32.76
C LYS A 592 0.07 12.70 32.12
N GLU A 593 -0.18 11.66 32.90
CA GLU A 593 -0.39 10.30 32.36
C GLU A 593 -1.62 10.24 31.44
N THR A 594 -2.71 10.90 31.82
CA THR A 594 -3.94 10.99 31.00
C THR A 594 -3.67 11.68 29.66
N LEU A 595 -2.89 12.76 29.69
CA LEU A 595 -2.46 13.51 28.52
C LEU A 595 -1.61 12.64 27.57
N GLU A 596 -0.64 11.88 28.11
CA GLU A 596 0.21 10.98 27.32
C GLU A 596 -0.60 9.86 26.65
N GLU A 597 -1.53 9.22 27.36
CA GLU A 597 -2.42 8.22 26.76
C GLU A 597 -3.39 8.83 25.74
N ALA A 598 -3.88 10.05 25.98
CA ALA A 598 -4.71 10.77 25.01
C ALA A 598 -3.95 11.06 23.71
N ARG A 599 -2.68 11.46 23.79
CA ARG A 599 -1.82 11.61 22.59
C ARG A 599 -1.67 10.28 21.86
N ARG A 600 -1.35 9.20 22.58
CA ARG A 600 -1.20 7.86 21.99
C ARG A 600 -2.47 7.40 21.29
N LYS A 601 -3.64 7.63 21.89
CA LYS A 601 -4.95 7.36 21.28
C LYS A 601 -5.10 8.10 19.94
N LEU A 602 -4.81 9.39 19.88
CA LEU A 602 -4.90 10.16 18.64
C LEU A 602 -3.91 9.67 17.58
N CYS A 603 -2.74 9.20 17.97
CA CYS A 603 -1.79 8.59 17.04
C CYS A 603 -2.33 7.28 16.47
N TYR A 604 -3.00 6.45 17.27
CA TYR A 604 -3.69 5.28 16.73
C TYR A 604 -4.84 5.66 15.80
N ASP A 605 -5.61 6.71 16.10
CA ASP A 605 -6.67 7.20 15.21
C ASP A 605 -6.11 7.55 13.82
N VAL A 606 -4.91 8.14 13.74
CA VAL A 606 -4.24 8.47 12.47
C VAL A 606 -4.01 7.23 11.61
N TYR A 607 -3.60 6.11 12.21
CA TYR A 607 -3.26 4.88 11.48
C TYR A 607 -4.44 3.94 11.22
N LEU A 608 -5.35 3.79 12.20
CA LEU A 608 -6.33 2.69 12.21
C LEU A 608 -7.70 3.08 11.63
N ILE A 609 -8.03 4.37 11.58
CA ILE A 609 -9.33 4.86 11.10
C ILE A 609 -9.18 5.32 9.64
N GLU A 610 -9.99 4.77 8.74
CA GLU A 610 -9.96 4.94 7.27
C GLU A 610 -10.87 6.08 6.77
N ASN A 611 -11.37 6.96 7.66
CA ASN A 611 -12.35 8.04 7.36
C ASN A 611 -12.10 8.83 6.06
N ASP A 612 -10.84 9.01 5.66
CA ASP A 612 -10.45 9.88 4.53
C ASP A 612 -9.91 9.13 3.30
N GLN A 613 -9.95 7.79 3.29
CA GLN A 613 -9.46 7.00 2.15
C GLN A 613 -10.59 6.70 1.16
N ASP A 614 -10.37 7.04 -0.12
CA ASP A 614 -11.29 6.75 -1.22
C ASP A 614 -11.47 5.24 -1.44
N ASP A 615 -10.45 4.44 -1.13
CA ASP A 615 -10.45 2.97 -1.25
C ASP A 615 -10.09 2.32 0.10
N PRO A 616 -11.05 1.69 0.79
CA PRO A 616 -10.81 0.99 2.05
C PRO A 616 -10.14 -0.36 1.79
N ASP A 617 -8.82 -0.32 1.60
CA ASP A 617 -7.97 -1.46 1.25
C ASP A 617 -8.19 -2.65 2.20
N LEU A 618 -8.41 -2.38 3.50
CA LEU A 618 -8.61 -3.39 4.53
C LEU A 618 -9.96 -4.13 4.40
N ILE A 619 -11.07 -3.39 4.29
CA ILE A 619 -12.41 -3.99 4.11
C ILE A 619 -12.48 -4.72 2.78
N SER A 620 -11.83 -4.17 1.74
CA SER A 620 -11.72 -4.80 0.43
C SER A 620 -11.00 -6.16 0.50
N PHE A 621 -9.90 -6.23 1.25
CA PHE A 621 -9.19 -7.49 1.50
C PHE A 621 -10.01 -8.50 2.31
N ALA A 622 -10.75 -8.05 3.34
CA ALA A 622 -11.66 -8.93 4.11
C ALA A 622 -12.80 -9.48 3.23
N ALA A 623 -13.37 -8.65 2.37
CA ALA A 623 -14.42 -9.04 1.43
C ALA A 623 -13.89 -10.02 0.36
N ALA A 624 -12.68 -9.78 -0.15
CA ALA A 624 -12.02 -10.67 -1.10
C ALA A 624 -11.68 -12.03 -0.46
N SER A 625 -11.19 -12.02 0.77
CA SER A 625 -10.92 -13.23 1.56
C SER A 625 -12.20 -14.03 1.81
N SER A 626 -13.31 -13.33 2.10
CA SER A 626 -14.63 -13.96 2.24
C SER A 626 -15.11 -14.59 0.94
N SER A 627 -14.95 -13.89 -0.19
CA SER A 627 -15.30 -14.44 -1.51
C SER A 627 -14.43 -15.65 -1.87
N TYR A 628 -13.13 -15.60 -1.58
CA TYR A 628 -12.22 -16.72 -1.77
C TYR A 628 -12.67 -17.96 -0.98
N LEU A 629 -12.97 -17.81 0.32
CA LEU A 629 -13.49 -18.90 1.16
C LEU A 629 -14.83 -19.44 0.64
N LEU A 630 -15.76 -18.57 0.26
CA LEU A 630 -17.04 -18.98 -0.32
C LEU A 630 -16.87 -19.77 -1.62
N ARG A 631 -15.93 -19.37 -2.50
CA ARG A 631 -15.64 -20.13 -3.73
C ARG A 631 -15.07 -21.52 -3.41
N LEU A 632 -14.24 -21.66 -2.38
CA LEU A 632 -13.72 -22.95 -1.93
C LEU A 632 -14.80 -23.84 -1.30
N LEU A 633 -15.68 -23.25 -0.47
CA LEU A 633 -16.74 -23.97 0.24
C LEU A 633 -17.88 -24.40 -0.70
N CYS A 634 -18.27 -23.53 -1.63
CA CYS A 634 -19.43 -23.72 -2.50
C CYS A 634 -19.06 -24.14 -3.93
N PHE A 635 -17.78 -24.40 -4.21
CA PHE A 635 -17.28 -24.75 -5.55
C PHE A 635 -17.69 -23.73 -6.63
N GLY A 636 -17.66 -22.44 -6.29
CA GLY A 636 -18.06 -21.34 -7.18
C GLY A 636 -19.57 -21.24 -7.48
N LYS A 637 -20.41 -22.08 -6.85
CA LYS A 637 -21.86 -22.01 -6.94
C LYS A 637 -22.45 -21.16 -5.80
N PRO A 638 -23.69 -20.66 -5.95
CA PRO A 638 -24.41 -20.10 -4.80
C PRO A 638 -24.50 -21.12 -3.66
N PRO A 639 -24.37 -20.70 -2.39
CA PRO A 639 -24.42 -21.61 -1.25
C PRO A 639 -25.78 -22.32 -1.17
N GLU A 640 -25.79 -23.63 -0.95
CA GLU A 640 -26.98 -24.39 -0.57
C GLU A 640 -26.80 -24.82 0.89
N LEU A 641 -27.68 -24.37 1.79
CA LEU A 641 -27.52 -24.54 3.23
C LEU A 641 -28.42 -25.65 3.80
N PRO A 642 -27.93 -26.45 4.78
CA PRO A 642 -26.52 -26.52 5.20
C PRO A 642 -25.62 -27.05 4.08
N LEU A 643 -24.33 -26.67 4.08
CA LEU A 643 -23.39 -27.13 3.05
C LEU A 643 -23.27 -28.65 3.02
N SER A 644 -23.06 -29.21 1.83
CA SER A 644 -22.89 -30.65 1.62
C SER A 644 -21.72 -31.22 2.41
N VAL A 645 -21.94 -32.34 3.09
CA VAL A 645 -20.91 -33.06 3.85
C VAL A 645 -20.47 -34.34 3.12
N PRO A 646 -19.20 -34.76 3.25
CA PRO A 646 -18.12 -34.13 4.03
C PRO A 646 -17.58 -32.83 3.38
N PRO A 647 -16.99 -31.90 4.17
CA PRO A 647 -16.34 -30.71 3.63
C PRO A 647 -15.19 -31.09 2.69
N SER A 648 -14.96 -30.29 1.64
CA SER A 648 -13.80 -30.51 0.78
C SER A 648 -12.52 -30.35 1.59
N MET A 649 -11.53 -31.24 1.37
CA MET A 649 -10.29 -31.19 2.14
C MET A 649 -9.57 -29.83 1.98
N LYS A 650 -9.60 -29.24 0.77
CA LYS A 650 -9.04 -27.91 0.49
C LYS A 650 -9.69 -26.79 1.32
N ALA A 651 -11.00 -26.86 1.57
CA ALA A 651 -11.69 -25.91 2.43
C ALA A 651 -11.46 -26.22 3.92
N ALA A 652 -11.48 -27.50 4.30
CA ALA A 652 -11.35 -27.94 5.68
C ALA A 652 -9.98 -27.61 6.30
N VAL A 653 -8.91 -27.62 5.49
CA VAL A 653 -7.53 -27.29 5.92
C VAL A 653 -7.22 -25.79 5.96
N GLN A 654 -8.14 -24.91 5.53
CA GLN A 654 -7.91 -23.47 5.68
C GLN A 654 -7.82 -23.10 7.15
N VAL A 655 -7.07 -22.04 7.44
CA VAL A 655 -6.78 -21.60 8.82
C VAL A 655 -7.93 -20.77 9.38
N GLU A 656 -8.26 -20.99 10.65
CA GLU A 656 -9.33 -20.24 11.33
C GLU A 656 -8.97 -18.75 11.46
N ALA A 657 -7.68 -18.43 11.61
CA ALA A 657 -7.16 -17.07 11.68
C ALA A 657 -7.64 -16.16 10.53
N MET A 658 -7.78 -16.70 9.31
CA MET A 658 -8.29 -15.92 8.17
C MET A 658 -9.72 -15.43 8.40
N VAL A 659 -10.55 -16.24 9.04
CA VAL A 659 -11.94 -15.88 9.36
C VAL A 659 -11.97 -14.95 10.57
N ASP A 660 -11.12 -15.17 11.55
CA ASP A 660 -11.00 -14.28 12.70
C ASP A 660 -10.56 -12.87 12.26
N ASP A 661 -9.60 -12.75 11.35
CA ASP A 661 -9.18 -11.47 10.74
C ASP A 661 -10.35 -10.77 10.04
N ILE A 662 -11.15 -11.49 9.22
CA ILE A 662 -12.34 -10.93 8.57
C ILE A 662 -13.30 -10.35 9.61
N VAL A 663 -13.57 -11.08 10.69
CA VAL A 663 -14.49 -10.64 11.74
C VAL A 663 -13.91 -9.47 12.54
N ASN A 664 -12.63 -9.53 12.89
CA ASN A 664 -11.95 -8.48 13.64
C ASN A 664 -11.91 -7.17 12.86
N ILE A 665 -11.59 -7.22 11.56
CA ILE A 665 -11.66 -6.06 10.66
C ILE A 665 -13.06 -5.46 10.71
N MET A 666 -14.10 -6.25 10.47
CA MET A 666 -15.45 -5.72 10.39
C MET A 666 -15.98 -5.19 11.72
N ILE A 667 -15.78 -5.91 12.83
CA ILE A 667 -16.24 -5.46 14.16
C ILE A 667 -15.51 -4.19 14.57
N ASN A 668 -14.20 -4.10 14.34
CA ASN A 668 -13.43 -2.91 14.67
C ASN A 668 -13.83 -1.72 13.78
N SER A 669 -14.03 -1.93 12.47
CA SER A 669 -14.57 -0.89 11.59
C SER A 669 -15.95 -0.43 12.06
N LEU A 670 -16.89 -1.33 12.33
CA LEU A 670 -18.22 -0.95 12.85
C LEU A 670 -18.15 -0.17 14.18
N ARG A 671 -17.18 -0.51 15.04
CA ARG A 671 -17.02 0.10 16.38
C ARG A 671 -16.34 1.47 16.33
N TYR A 672 -15.32 1.63 15.49
CA TYR A 672 -14.42 2.79 15.53
C TYR A 672 -14.49 3.67 14.27
N ASP A 673 -14.90 3.10 13.12
CA ASP A 673 -15.03 3.77 11.83
C ASP A 673 -16.28 3.27 11.06
N PRO A 674 -17.49 3.59 11.54
CA PRO A 674 -18.72 3.14 10.89
C PRO A 674 -18.94 3.80 9.51
N GLU A 675 -18.25 4.90 9.20
CA GLU A 675 -18.35 5.58 7.91
C GLU A 675 -17.60 4.82 6.80
N ALA A 676 -16.45 4.21 7.11
CA ALA A 676 -15.76 3.32 6.16
C ALA A 676 -16.66 2.14 5.74
N VAL A 677 -17.44 1.60 6.68
CA VAL A 677 -18.41 0.53 6.40
C VAL A 677 -19.52 1.04 5.47
N ASP A 678 -20.05 2.25 5.71
CA ASP A 678 -21.07 2.87 4.83
C ASP A 678 -20.56 3.09 3.40
N ARG A 679 -19.29 3.49 3.24
CA ARG A 679 -18.66 3.63 1.92
C ARG A 679 -18.46 2.28 1.23
N SER A 680 -18.27 1.22 2.01
CA SER A 680 -17.93 -0.13 1.54
C SER A 680 -19.12 -1.06 1.35
N VAL A 681 -20.36 -0.56 1.38
CA VAL A 681 -21.58 -1.39 1.36
C VAL A 681 -21.60 -2.43 0.24
N ALA A 682 -21.07 -2.10 -0.94
CA ALA A 682 -21.01 -3.01 -2.09
C ALA A 682 -20.08 -4.23 -1.87
N LEU A 683 -19.15 -4.17 -0.93
CA LEU A 683 -18.15 -5.21 -0.66
C LEU A 683 -18.62 -6.20 0.44
N ILE A 684 -19.53 -5.77 1.30
CA ILE A 684 -19.92 -6.45 2.54
C ILE A 684 -20.74 -7.73 2.29
N ASP A 685 -21.40 -7.84 1.14
CA ASP A 685 -22.28 -8.96 0.78
C ASP A 685 -21.62 -10.34 0.96
N ASN A 686 -20.37 -10.48 0.52
CA ASN A 686 -19.62 -11.73 0.66
C ASN A 686 -19.28 -12.04 2.12
N ILE A 687 -19.05 -11.02 2.94
CA ILE A 687 -18.75 -11.20 4.36
C ILE A 687 -20.00 -11.70 5.09
N LEU A 688 -21.15 -11.05 4.86
CA LEU A 688 -22.43 -11.46 5.45
C LEU A 688 -22.84 -12.87 4.99
N THR A 689 -22.63 -13.17 3.70
CA THR A 689 -22.88 -14.51 3.16
C THR A 689 -21.99 -15.57 3.84
N LEU A 690 -20.70 -15.28 4.04
CA LEU A 690 -19.79 -16.18 4.76
C LEU A 690 -20.27 -16.41 6.21
N SER A 691 -20.69 -15.35 6.91
CA SER A 691 -21.22 -15.46 8.28
C SER A 691 -22.44 -16.38 8.36
N VAL A 692 -23.40 -16.21 7.44
CA VAL A 692 -24.60 -17.06 7.39
C VAL A 692 -24.24 -18.51 7.04
N VAL A 693 -23.32 -18.73 6.10
CA VAL A 693 -22.84 -20.07 5.73
C VAL A 693 -22.18 -20.77 6.92
N ALA A 694 -21.31 -20.06 7.64
CA ALA A 694 -20.57 -20.61 8.77
C ALA A 694 -21.47 -21.02 9.93
N ILE A 695 -22.47 -20.21 10.27
CA ILE A 695 -23.39 -20.50 11.36
C ILE A 695 -24.28 -21.72 11.02
N ASN A 696 -24.70 -21.84 9.76
CA ASN A 696 -25.57 -22.94 9.31
C ASN A 696 -24.80 -24.23 8.93
N SER A 697 -23.47 -24.21 8.89
CA SER A 697 -22.65 -25.35 8.46
C SER A 697 -21.60 -25.73 9.52
N PRO A 698 -22.01 -26.21 10.71
CA PRO A 698 -21.11 -26.45 11.85
C PRO A 698 -20.03 -27.50 11.58
N LEU A 699 -20.23 -28.40 10.62
CA LEU A 699 -19.23 -29.40 10.22
C LEU A 699 -18.12 -28.81 9.35
N HIS A 700 -18.34 -27.64 8.74
CA HIS A 700 -17.35 -26.90 7.96
C HIS A 700 -16.60 -25.85 8.82
N PHE A 701 -17.25 -25.36 9.87
CA PHE A 701 -16.70 -24.39 10.84
C PHE A 701 -16.84 -24.98 12.25
N LYS A 702 -15.91 -25.87 12.61
CA LYS A 702 -16.02 -26.66 13.85
C LYS A 702 -15.98 -25.79 15.09
N ASN A 703 -15.10 -24.78 15.11
CA ASN A 703 -14.93 -23.90 16.27
C ASN A 703 -16.21 -23.09 16.58
N PRO A 704 -16.86 -23.33 17.74
CA PRO A 704 -18.08 -22.61 18.13
C PRO A 704 -17.82 -21.13 18.44
N TYR A 705 -16.64 -20.77 18.93
CA TYR A 705 -16.28 -19.38 19.22
C TYR A 705 -16.27 -18.54 17.95
N LEU A 706 -15.65 -19.06 16.87
CA LEU A 706 -15.62 -18.38 15.58
C LEU A 706 -17.03 -18.15 15.00
N ARG A 707 -17.91 -19.16 15.11
CA ARG A 707 -19.32 -19.05 14.71
C ARG A 707 -20.08 -18.02 15.55
N SER A 708 -19.81 -17.95 16.85
CA SER A 708 -20.40 -16.93 17.74
C SER A 708 -19.97 -15.51 17.35
N ARG A 709 -18.69 -15.30 17.05
CA ARG A 709 -18.14 -14.02 16.58
C ARG A 709 -18.76 -13.58 15.25
N LEU A 710 -18.99 -14.51 14.31
CA LEU A 710 -19.71 -14.23 13.06
C LEU A 710 -21.20 -13.89 13.31
N ALA A 711 -21.83 -14.52 14.31
CA ALA A 711 -23.19 -14.17 14.72
C ALA A 711 -23.26 -12.78 15.38
N GLU A 712 -22.27 -12.42 16.20
CA GLU A 712 -22.11 -11.05 16.74
C GLU A 712 -22.03 -10.02 15.60
N LEU A 713 -21.24 -10.30 14.56
CA LEU A 713 -21.15 -9.44 13.39
C LEU A 713 -22.52 -9.27 12.69
N LEU A 714 -23.25 -10.36 12.45
CA LEU A 714 -24.60 -10.27 11.88
C LEU A 714 -25.54 -9.43 12.76
N TRP A 715 -25.46 -9.60 14.08
CA TRP A 715 -26.26 -8.84 15.03
C TRP A 715 -25.93 -7.34 15.04
N LEU A 716 -24.65 -6.98 14.97
CA LEU A 716 -24.20 -5.58 14.89
C LEU A 716 -24.67 -4.91 13.61
N MET A 717 -24.74 -5.67 12.51
CA MET A 717 -25.18 -5.16 11.21
C MET A 717 -26.71 -5.23 11.01
N ALA A 718 -27.44 -5.94 11.88
CA ALA A 718 -28.86 -6.23 11.70
C ALA A 718 -29.71 -4.94 11.53
N PRO A 719 -30.77 -5.00 10.69
CA PRO A 719 -31.67 -3.87 10.48
C PRO A 719 -32.47 -3.62 11.76
N ARG A 720 -32.06 -2.66 12.58
CA ARG A 720 -32.92 -2.12 13.66
C ARG A 720 -33.98 -1.22 13.03
N THR A 721 -35.15 -1.09 13.64
CA THR A 721 -36.14 -0.09 13.23
C THR A 721 -35.50 1.30 13.34
N ASN A 722 -35.06 1.89 12.21
CA ASN A 722 -34.17 3.06 12.04
C ASN A 722 -32.65 2.82 12.05
N GLY A 723 -32.18 1.59 11.81
CA GLY A 723 -30.77 1.22 11.80
C GLY A 723 -30.02 1.62 10.52
N ARG A 724 -28.78 2.09 10.68
CA ARG A 724 -27.86 2.60 9.63
C ARG A 724 -27.71 1.65 8.42
N TYR A 725 -27.76 0.34 8.64
CA TYR A 725 -27.46 -0.69 7.63
C TYR A 725 -28.70 -1.40 7.06
N GLY A 726 -29.92 -0.93 7.31
CA GLY A 726 -31.14 -1.66 6.96
C GLY A 726 -31.29 -2.01 5.47
N LYS A 727 -30.85 -1.11 4.58
CA LYS A 727 -30.91 -1.29 3.11
C LYS A 727 -29.99 -2.39 2.57
N ILE A 728 -28.95 -2.79 3.32
CA ILE A 728 -28.02 -3.86 2.90
C ILE A 728 -28.76 -5.21 2.90
N TRP A 729 -29.62 -5.43 3.89
CA TRP A 729 -30.38 -6.65 4.08
C TRP A 729 -31.49 -6.85 3.05
N GLU A 730 -32.08 -5.77 2.53
CA GLU A 730 -33.11 -5.82 1.49
C GLU A 730 -32.57 -6.33 0.13
N GLY A 731 -31.25 -6.24 -0.10
CA GLY A 731 -30.58 -6.67 -1.34
C GLY A 731 -29.96 -8.07 -1.29
N LEU A 732 -29.88 -8.68 -0.11
CA LEU A 732 -29.36 -10.03 0.10
C LEU A 732 -30.45 -11.06 -0.26
N GLU A 733 -30.51 -11.48 -1.53
CA GLU A 733 -31.44 -12.54 -1.99
C GLU A 733 -31.31 -13.84 -1.16
N PHE A 734 -30.15 -14.07 -0.55
CA PHE A 734 -29.83 -15.25 0.25
C PHE A 734 -30.31 -15.19 1.70
N VAL A 735 -30.58 -13.98 2.22
CA VAL A 735 -31.01 -13.73 3.60
C VAL A 735 -32.51 -13.46 3.61
N THR A 736 -33.28 -14.44 3.16
CA THR A 736 -34.72 -14.46 3.44
C THR A 736 -34.94 -15.10 4.81
N ALA A 737 -36.05 -14.75 5.46
CA ALA A 737 -36.41 -15.22 6.81
C ALA A 737 -36.40 -16.76 6.97
N ASP A 738 -36.44 -17.53 5.88
CA ASP A 738 -36.42 -18.99 5.92
C ASP A 738 -35.00 -19.61 6.07
N ARG A 739 -33.93 -18.83 5.85
CA ARG A 739 -32.53 -19.33 5.83
C ARG A 739 -31.63 -18.74 6.92
N MET A 740 -32.11 -17.74 7.65
CA MET A 740 -31.46 -17.36 8.90
C MET A 740 -31.76 -18.43 9.97
N PRO A 741 -30.81 -18.74 10.87
CA PRO A 741 -31.11 -19.53 12.04
C PRO A 741 -32.27 -18.87 12.82
N CYS A 742 -33.27 -19.64 13.27
CA CYS A 742 -34.37 -19.12 14.09
C CYS A 742 -33.88 -18.32 15.32
N SER A 743 -32.66 -18.55 15.80
CA SER A 743 -32.02 -17.79 16.87
C SER A 743 -31.68 -16.33 16.51
N VAL A 744 -31.47 -16.00 15.23
CA VAL A 744 -31.19 -14.63 14.76
C VAL A 744 -32.49 -13.89 14.39
N ILE A 745 -33.50 -14.63 13.90
CA ILE A 745 -34.79 -14.08 13.44
C ILE A 745 -35.63 -13.52 14.60
N VAL A 746 -35.60 -14.15 15.77
CA VAL A 746 -36.50 -13.83 16.90
C VAL A 746 -36.23 -12.44 17.51
N VAL A 747 -35.11 -11.79 17.22
CA VAL A 747 -34.79 -10.45 17.79
C VAL A 747 -35.14 -9.30 16.83
N GLY A 748 -35.29 -9.57 15.52
CA GLY A 748 -35.53 -8.53 14.51
C GLY A 748 -37.01 -8.30 14.18
N THR A 749 -37.86 -9.31 14.35
CA THR A 749 -39.31 -9.20 14.14
C THR A 749 -40.00 -9.34 15.49
N GLY A 750 -40.75 -8.32 15.91
CA GLY A 750 -41.59 -8.34 17.11
C GLY A 750 -42.72 -9.38 17.02
N CYS A 751 -42.36 -10.66 16.96
CA CYS A 751 -43.25 -11.79 17.00
C CYS A 751 -43.28 -12.32 18.43
N GLU A 752 -44.03 -11.62 19.29
CA GLU A 752 -44.51 -12.22 20.52
C GLU A 752 -45.46 -13.37 20.16
N GLY A 753 -45.09 -14.59 20.56
CA GLY A 753 -46.00 -15.74 20.57
C GLY A 753 -45.91 -16.63 19.34
N THR A 754 -44.96 -17.55 19.32
CA THR A 754 -45.10 -18.92 18.77
C THR A 754 -43.86 -19.74 19.15
N GLN A 755 -43.90 -21.06 18.97
CA GLN A 755 -43.05 -22.14 19.50
C GLN A 755 -41.50 -22.01 19.42
N HIS A 756 -40.95 -20.87 19.01
CA HIS A 756 -39.52 -20.58 18.85
C HIS A 756 -38.75 -20.34 20.16
N THR A 757 -39.41 -20.17 21.30
CA THR A 757 -38.77 -20.01 22.63
C THR A 757 -38.01 -21.26 23.10
N LYS A 758 -38.29 -22.45 22.55
CA LYS A 758 -37.57 -23.70 22.89
C LYS A 758 -36.24 -23.90 22.16
N LEU A 759 -35.95 -23.14 21.09
CA LEU A 759 -34.67 -23.22 20.37
C LEU A 759 -33.63 -22.24 20.96
N LEU A 760 -34.07 -21.17 21.62
CA LEU A 760 -33.21 -20.25 22.38
C LEU A 760 -32.52 -20.93 23.56
N SER A 761 -33.13 -21.95 24.17
CA SER A 761 -32.52 -22.69 25.28
C SER A 761 -31.27 -23.49 24.90
N ASN A 762 -31.07 -23.83 23.62
CA ASN A 762 -29.89 -24.60 23.18
C ASN A 762 -28.70 -23.72 22.75
N LEU A 763 -28.89 -22.41 22.56
CA LEU A 763 -27.81 -21.47 22.21
C LEU A 763 -27.38 -20.61 23.42
N ILE A 764 -28.20 -20.54 24.47
CA ILE A 764 -27.87 -19.88 25.74
C ILE A 764 -27.13 -20.86 26.70
N LEU A 765 -27.00 -22.13 26.32
CA LEU A 765 -26.29 -23.17 27.10
C LEU A 765 -24.88 -23.54 26.54
N PHE A 766 -24.30 -22.74 25.64
CA PHE A 766 -22.92 -22.91 25.17
C PHE A 766 -22.09 -21.64 25.27
#